data_AF-A0A978U6K0-F1
#
_entry.id   AF-A0A978U6K0-F1
#
_cell.length_a   1.000
_cell.length_b   1.000
_cell.length_c   1.000
_cell.angle_alpha   90.00
_cell.angle_beta   90.00
_cell.angle_gamma   90.00
#
_symmetry.space_group_name_H-M   'P 1'
#
loop_
_entity.id
_entity.type
_entity.pdbx_description
1 polymer ?
#
loop_
_entity_poly.entity_id
_entity_poly.type
_entity_poly.pdbx_seq_one_letter_code
_entity_poly.pdbx_strand_id
1 'polypeptide(L)'
;MYRTRPHPRQSPLPSSRRAAAWKRWWTYAGCTLILSLAALPAIAAERLTARFGPLQQSISVDDLEQFARSGEVPAGLQSYRMLLTPETQRLLASTLPLDPDVGNQLVEDLLLSSAGRRFLTILQKAIPNSTPEKIRVALHEAAQQPEGLSLLGVIRAYPEDQLVVDLASAIALGSQLNLPYWQSQALSSLLEQELTLPDPPAIHSQIDPTTSGPRWVRQISFTLRDYERFRAIPVDMYWSRRSNGQLVVLSHGFGADRRFLGYLAYHLASHGFTVAALEHPGSNVAWLTRLTSGRLHNGTLGELLPASEFIDRPKDISFLLDELDRMERRSNLLRGRLNTRQVTVIGHSLGGYTALALVGARLNLQRLREFCHSPMPTELSAADWLQCTAADLPNRLPDLRDDRIVQIMALNPVIGRLFDETSLAKIRVPTLVLSSTNDTITPAISQQLLPFTHLQMPKKYLVTAIGASHLSVGDPTNLNQALTESLLVRERRGEETEQVRRLLKGLALAFVQQVTLQGDRYKPFLTPAYVQSFSSPDLQLRMTTQLPDTLVAWLNQTVSPPEQPATLPLYSTLSQQSQFHCQGWACLVSGLPLVMFILPGSVPLATVHLLRRRHPLQLRAPWEKPCQPAPEEEQEDG
;
A
#
# COMPACT_ATOMS: atom_id res chain seq x y z
N MET A 1 -47.90 -64.00 -16.28
CA MET A 1 -48.01 -65.01 -15.21
C MET A 1 -48.38 -64.29 -13.93
N TYR A 2 -49.53 -64.67 -13.34
CA TYR A 2 -50.06 -64.44 -11.97
C TYR A 2 -50.00 -63.02 -11.34
N ARG A 3 -51.15 -62.34 -11.12
CA ARG A 3 -52.09 -62.43 -9.96
C ARG A 3 -51.37 -62.05 -8.64
N THR A 4 -51.81 -61.07 -7.84
CA THR A 4 -53.13 -60.96 -7.18
C THR A 4 -53.42 -59.55 -6.59
N ARG A 5 -54.69 -59.13 -6.67
CA ARG A 5 -55.39 -58.15 -5.80
C ARG A 5 -55.87 -58.87 -4.51
N PRO A 6 -56.32 -58.18 -3.44
CA PRO A 6 -57.74 -57.79 -3.34
C PRO A 6 -58.07 -56.44 -2.65
N HIS A 7 -59.10 -55.81 -3.23
CA HIS A 7 -60.16 -54.91 -2.72
C HIS A 7 -60.72 -55.25 -1.31
N PRO A 8 -61.62 -54.46 -0.64
CA PRO A 8 -62.76 -53.76 -1.29
C PRO A 8 -63.37 -52.46 -0.69
N ARG A 9 -64.18 -51.79 -1.56
CA ARG A 9 -65.50 -51.15 -1.35
C ARG A 9 -65.59 -49.89 -0.46
N GLN A 10 -66.42 -48.88 -0.69
CA GLN A 10 -67.57 -48.65 -1.59
C GLN A 10 -67.91 -47.13 -1.50
N SER A 11 -67.91 -46.39 -2.61
CA SER A 11 -69.10 -45.93 -3.38
C SER A 11 -69.56 -44.48 -3.07
N PRO A 12 -70.21 -43.79 -4.04
CA PRO A 12 -70.12 -42.33 -4.21
C PRO A 12 -71.49 -41.60 -4.25
N LEU A 13 -71.44 -40.30 -4.60
CA LEU A 13 -72.50 -39.40 -5.13
C LEU A 13 -73.35 -38.62 -4.10
N PRO A 14 -74.03 -37.49 -4.45
CA PRO A 14 -74.18 -36.86 -5.78
C PRO A 14 -74.10 -35.29 -5.85
N SER A 15 -74.11 -34.78 -7.10
CA SER A 15 -74.88 -33.63 -7.65
C SER A 15 -74.98 -32.30 -6.87
N SER A 16 -74.41 -31.20 -7.37
CA SER A 16 -74.97 -30.27 -8.37
C SER A 16 -76.06 -29.29 -7.88
N ARG A 17 -75.78 -28.01 -8.19
CA ARG A 17 -76.70 -26.94 -8.64
C ARG A 17 -77.53 -26.14 -7.62
N ARG A 18 -77.30 -24.82 -7.73
CA ARG A 18 -78.18 -23.63 -7.57
C ARG A 18 -77.82 -22.77 -6.35
N ALA A 19 -77.17 -21.62 -6.54
CA ALA A 19 -77.63 -20.36 -7.15
C ALA A 19 -78.10 -19.37 -6.07
N ALA A 20 -77.73 -18.11 -6.29
CA ALA A 20 -78.18 -16.89 -5.63
C ALA A 20 -77.75 -16.73 -4.16
N ALA A 21 -76.68 -15.98 -3.89
CA ALA A 21 -76.73 -14.51 -3.80
C ALA A 21 -77.71 -14.05 -2.71
N TRP A 22 -77.23 -13.96 -1.47
CA TRP A 22 -77.59 -12.96 -0.45
C TRP A 22 -76.85 -13.30 0.85
N LYS A 23 -75.64 -12.75 1.00
CA LYS A 23 -74.91 -12.45 2.26
C LYS A 23 -73.44 -12.25 1.90
N ARG A 24 -73.13 -11.09 1.34
CA ARG A 24 -71.76 -10.71 0.95
C ARG A 24 -71.43 -9.32 1.46
N TRP A 25 -71.73 -9.06 2.75
CA TRP A 25 -71.44 -7.77 3.41
C TRP A 25 -70.91 -7.94 4.86
N TRP A 26 -70.46 -9.15 5.24
CA TRP A 26 -69.87 -9.41 6.58
C TRP A 26 -68.57 -10.23 6.55
N THR A 27 -67.91 -10.35 5.39
CA THR A 27 -66.63 -11.09 5.25
C THR A 27 -65.47 -10.26 4.70
N TYR A 28 -65.66 -8.96 4.45
CA TYR A 28 -64.56 -8.07 4.01
C TYR A 28 -63.99 -7.18 5.12
N ALA A 29 -64.60 -7.12 6.31
CA ALA A 29 -64.03 -6.40 7.47
C ALA A 29 -63.16 -7.30 8.38
N GLY A 30 -63.19 -8.62 8.19
CA GLY A 30 -62.44 -9.59 9.01
C GLY A 30 -61.09 -10.05 8.43
N CYS A 31 -60.80 -9.74 7.16
CA CYS A 31 -59.57 -10.21 6.49
C CYS A 31 -58.52 -9.12 6.25
N THR A 32 -58.78 -7.86 6.62
CA THR A 32 -57.77 -6.78 6.58
C THR A 32 -57.03 -6.60 7.91
N LEU A 33 -57.31 -7.42 8.93
CA LEU A 33 -56.65 -7.33 10.24
C LEU A 33 -55.72 -8.51 10.58
N ILE A 34 -55.49 -9.45 9.64
CA ILE A 34 -54.62 -10.63 9.87
C ILE A 34 -53.47 -10.74 8.84
N LEU A 35 -53.32 -9.76 7.95
CA LEU A 35 -52.17 -9.63 7.03
C LEU A 35 -51.16 -8.55 7.49
N SER A 36 -51.16 -8.23 8.78
CA SER A 36 -50.11 -7.50 9.49
C SER A 36 -49.31 -8.43 10.42
N LEU A 37 -49.20 -9.71 10.07
CA LEU A 37 -48.23 -10.62 10.69
C LEU A 37 -46.89 -10.44 9.97
N ALA A 38 -46.16 -9.45 10.51
CA ALA A 38 -44.71 -9.33 10.52
C ALA A 38 -44.01 -9.53 9.16
N ALA A 39 -43.80 -8.42 8.45
CA ALA A 39 -42.42 -8.14 8.07
C ALA A 39 -41.65 -8.05 9.41
N LEU A 40 -41.09 -9.19 9.85
CA LEU A 40 -40.13 -9.13 10.95
C LEU A 40 -39.06 -8.16 10.47
N PRO A 41 -38.76 -7.07 11.21
CA PRO A 41 -37.60 -6.28 10.89
C PRO A 41 -36.42 -7.24 10.76
N ALA A 42 -35.61 -7.07 9.73
CA ALA A 42 -34.35 -7.79 9.64
C ALA A 42 -33.67 -7.69 11.01
N ILE A 43 -33.36 -8.84 11.61
CA ILE A 43 -32.80 -8.91 12.95
C ILE A 43 -31.44 -8.21 12.85
N ALA A 44 -31.40 -6.98 13.34
CA ALA A 44 -30.23 -6.13 13.34
C ALA A 44 -29.61 -6.20 14.73
N ALA A 45 -28.29 -6.18 14.83
CA ALA A 45 -27.66 -6.10 16.14
C ALA A 45 -27.99 -4.74 16.77
N GLU A 46 -28.86 -4.72 17.77
CA GLU A 46 -29.16 -3.53 18.57
C GLU A 46 -28.08 -3.28 19.62
N ARG A 47 -27.31 -4.32 19.96
CA ARG A 47 -26.30 -4.30 21.02
C ARG A 47 -24.98 -4.94 20.61
N LEU A 48 -23.89 -4.26 20.95
CA LEU A 48 -22.53 -4.78 20.87
C LEU A 48 -22.05 -5.12 22.28
N THR A 49 -21.50 -6.32 22.49
CA THR A 49 -20.90 -6.70 23.78
C THR A 49 -19.39 -6.64 23.67
N ALA A 50 -18.83 -5.61 24.30
CA ALA A 50 -17.40 -5.46 24.45
C ALA A 50 -16.89 -6.38 25.56
N ARG A 51 -16.02 -7.34 25.19
CA ARG A 51 -15.35 -8.26 26.11
C ARG A 51 -13.89 -7.88 26.29
N PHE A 52 -13.45 -7.76 27.53
CA PHE A 52 -12.05 -7.52 27.89
C PHE A 52 -11.64 -8.50 29.01
N GLY A 53 -11.03 -9.62 28.63
CA GLY A 53 -10.75 -10.72 29.57
C GLY A 53 -12.06 -11.28 30.17
N PRO A 54 -12.20 -11.40 31.50
CA PRO A 54 -13.44 -11.87 32.13
C PRO A 54 -14.55 -10.81 32.19
N LEU A 55 -14.25 -9.55 31.88
CA LEU A 55 -15.22 -8.46 31.92
C LEU A 55 -16.01 -8.40 30.59
N GLN A 56 -17.33 -8.27 30.69
CA GLN A 56 -18.23 -8.08 29.56
C GLN A 56 -19.17 -6.92 29.85
N GLN A 57 -19.37 -6.05 28.88
CA GLN A 57 -20.31 -4.95 29.00
C GLN A 57 -20.98 -4.68 27.65
N SER A 58 -22.28 -4.40 27.70
CA SER A 58 -23.10 -4.14 26.53
C SER A 58 -23.08 -2.64 26.20
N ILE A 59 -22.90 -2.36 24.92
CA ILE A 59 -22.83 -1.04 24.30
C ILE A 59 -23.99 -0.97 23.30
N SER A 60 -24.73 0.14 23.32
CA SER A 60 -25.75 0.41 22.31
C SER A 60 -25.08 0.76 20.98
N VAL A 61 -25.56 0.20 19.87
CA VAL A 61 -25.09 0.60 18.53
C VAL A 61 -25.47 2.06 18.24
N ASP A 62 -26.61 2.53 18.76
CA ASP A 62 -27.05 3.91 18.61
C ASP A 62 -26.12 4.91 19.31
N ASP A 63 -25.54 4.54 20.45
CA ASP A 63 -24.54 5.38 21.13
C ASP A 63 -23.25 5.48 20.30
N LEU A 64 -22.85 4.39 19.63
CA LEU A 64 -21.68 4.41 18.72
C LEU A 64 -21.95 5.28 17.49
N GLU A 65 -23.17 5.25 16.95
CA GLU A 65 -23.60 6.13 15.86
C GLU A 65 -23.63 7.60 16.26
N GLN A 66 -24.15 7.90 17.46
CA GLN A 66 -24.15 9.25 18.01
C GLN A 66 -22.72 9.77 18.17
N PHE A 67 -21.82 8.97 18.72
CA PHE A 67 -20.40 9.33 18.83
C PHE A 67 -19.77 9.53 17.44
N ALA A 68 -20.01 8.64 16.48
CA ALA A 68 -19.47 8.76 15.13
C ALA A 68 -19.89 10.09 14.45
N ARG A 69 -21.16 10.49 14.60
CA ARG A 69 -21.72 11.71 14.00
C ARG A 69 -21.29 12.99 14.70
N SER A 70 -21.29 13.01 16.04
CA SER A 70 -21.13 14.24 16.82
C SER A 70 -19.74 14.43 17.42
N GLY A 71 -18.98 13.34 17.61
CA GLY A 71 -17.73 13.34 18.37
C GLY A 71 -17.92 13.48 19.88
N GLU A 72 -19.15 13.71 20.34
CA GLU A 72 -19.49 13.77 21.75
C GLU A 72 -19.70 12.35 22.28
N VAL A 73 -19.08 12.02 23.42
CA VAL A 73 -19.19 10.70 24.05
C VAL A 73 -20.53 10.59 24.79
N PRO A 74 -21.47 9.73 24.35
CA PRO A 74 -22.77 9.54 25.02
C PRO A 74 -22.61 8.96 26.43
N ALA A 75 -23.64 9.11 27.26
CA ALA A 75 -23.63 8.64 28.64
C ALA A 75 -23.35 7.12 28.75
N GLY A 76 -23.89 6.31 27.82
CA GLY A 76 -23.67 4.86 27.76
C GLY A 76 -22.24 4.44 27.41
N LEU A 77 -21.44 5.37 26.89
CA LEU A 77 -20.09 5.15 26.39
C LEU A 77 -18.99 5.76 27.28
N GLN A 78 -19.35 6.41 28.40
CA GLN A 78 -18.41 7.09 29.29
C GLN A 78 -17.31 6.17 29.84
N SER A 79 -17.64 4.91 30.14
CA SER A 79 -16.67 3.92 30.61
C SER A 79 -15.57 3.58 29.58
N TYR A 80 -15.77 3.94 28.31
CA TYR A 80 -14.85 3.69 27.20
C TYR A 80 -14.17 4.95 26.67
N ARG A 81 -14.30 6.09 27.36
CA ARG A 81 -13.76 7.39 26.92
C ARG A 81 -12.28 7.34 26.50
N MET A 82 -11.47 6.49 27.13
CA MET A 82 -10.05 6.31 26.78
C MET A 82 -9.83 5.68 25.39
N LEU A 83 -10.81 4.93 24.88
CA LEU A 83 -10.79 4.29 23.55
C LEU A 83 -11.54 5.10 22.49
N LEU A 84 -12.37 6.07 22.90
CA LEU A 84 -13.19 6.93 22.04
C LEU A 84 -12.40 8.18 21.63
N THR A 85 -11.29 7.95 20.91
CA THR A 85 -10.42 9.01 20.41
C THR A 85 -10.95 9.60 19.09
N PRO A 86 -10.43 10.75 18.63
CA PRO A 86 -10.76 11.29 17.30
C PRO A 86 -10.48 10.32 16.14
N GLU A 87 -9.52 9.42 16.30
CA GLU A 87 -9.22 8.34 15.33
C GLU A 87 -10.34 7.29 15.34
N THR A 88 -10.78 6.86 16.52
CA THR A 88 -11.91 5.92 16.66
C THR A 88 -13.20 6.52 16.12
N GLN A 89 -13.44 7.81 16.35
CA GLN A 89 -14.58 8.51 15.78
C GLN A 89 -14.54 8.47 14.25
N ARG A 90 -13.40 8.82 13.65
CA ARG A 90 -13.19 8.79 12.20
C ARG A 90 -13.38 7.40 11.62
N LEU A 91 -12.89 6.36 12.29
CA LEU A 91 -13.09 4.97 11.87
C LEU A 91 -14.57 4.59 11.89
N LEU A 92 -15.30 4.91 12.95
CA LEU A 92 -16.73 4.61 13.06
C LEU A 92 -17.57 5.39 12.04
N ALA A 93 -17.15 6.63 11.72
CA ALA A 93 -17.78 7.46 10.70
C ALA A 93 -17.34 7.14 9.26
N SER A 94 -16.32 6.28 9.08
CA SER A 94 -15.79 5.98 7.76
C SER A 94 -16.76 5.12 6.96
N THR A 95 -16.96 5.51 5.70
CA THR A 95 -17.75 4.77 4.72
C THR A 95 -16.89 4.55 3.47
N LEU A 96 -16.98 3.34 2.91
CA LEU A 96 -16.43 3.01 1.60
C LEU A 96 -17.58 3.10 0.59
N PRO A 97 -17.64 4.15 -0.25
CA PRO A 97 -18.68 4.27 -1.26
C PRO A 97 -18.56 3.11 -2.25
N LEU A 98 -19.63 2.33 -2.37
CA LEU A 98 -19.76 1.23 -3.31
C LEU A 98 -21.05 1.42 -4.08
N ASP A 99 -20.98 1.28 -5.41
CA ASP A 99 -22.18 1.15 -6.22
C ASP A 99 -22.92 -0.15 -5.79
N PRO A 100 -24.22 -0.13 -5.51
CA PRO A 100 -24.95 -1.30 -5.00
C PRO A 100 -24.87 -2.53 -5.93
N ASP A 101 -24.86 -2.32 -7.25
CA ASP A 101 -24.83 -3.39 -8.24
C ASP A 101 -23.42 -4.01 -8.35
N VAL A 102 -22.37 -3.19 -8.15
CA VAL A 102 -20.96 -3.63 -8.20
C VAL A 102 -20.48 -4.17 -6.86
N GLY A 103 -20.91 -3.56 -5.76
CA GLY A 103 -20.50 -3.84 -4.38
C GLY A 103 -20.89 -5.24 -3.95
N ASN A 104 -22.04 -5.73 -4.39
CA ASN A 104 -22.54 -7.05 -4.02
C ASN A 104 -21.63 -8.17 -4.53
N GLN A 105 -21.30 -8.12 -5.82
CA GLN A 105 -20.44 -9.09 -6.47
C GLN A 105 -18.98 -8.94 -6.03
N LEU A 106 -18.51 -7.70 -5.82
CA LEU A 106 -17.16 -7.41 -5.32
C LEU A 106 -16.95 -7.97 -3.91
N VAL A 107 -17.90 -7.79 -2.99
CA VAL A 107 -17.81 -8.31 -1.61
C VAL A 107 -17.87 -9.83 -1.60
N GLU A 108 -18.75 -10.43 -2.40
CA GLU A 108 -18.84 -11.88 -2.50
C GLU A 108 -17.57 -12.52 -3.08
N ASP A 109 -17.07 -12.00 -4.20
CA ASP A 109 -15.84 -12.46 -4.85
C ASP A 109 -14.62 -12.28 -3.91
N LEU A 110 -14.53 -11.13 -3.23
CA LEU A 110 -13.47 -10.86 -2.25
C LEU A 110 -13.51 -11.88 -1.11
N LEU A 111 -14.68 -12.19 -0.55
CA LEU A 111 -14.82 -13.12 0.58
C LEU A 111 -14.57 -14.58 0.18
N LEU A 112 -14.80 -14.93 -1.08
CA LEU A 112 -14.53 -16.27 -1.62
C LEU A 112 -13.04 -16.48 -1.98
N SER A 113 -12.31 -15.40 -2.24
CA SER A 113 -10.87 -15.42 -2.52
C SER A 113 -10.03 -16.01 -1.37
N SER A 114 -8.78 -16.41 -1.66
CA SER A 114 -7.86 -16.90 -0.63
C SER A 114 -7.52 -15.82 0.42
N ALA A 115 -7.58 -14.54 0.04
CA ALA A 115 -7.45 -13.40 0.95
C ALA A 115 -8.67 -13.24 1.86
N GLY A 116 -9.88 -13.31 1.29
CA GLY A 116 -11.14 -13.23 2.02
C GLY A 116 -11.28 -14.32 3.08
N ARG A 117 -10.92 -15.56 2.75
CA ARG A 117 -10.95 -16.67 3.72
C ARG A 117 -10.04 -16.42 4.92
N ARG A 118 -8.81 -15.92 4.67
CA ARG A 118 -7.87 -15.54 5.73
C ARG A 118 -8.41 -14.39 6.57
N PHE A 119 -9.01 -13.38 5.94
CA PHE A 119 -9.64 -12.27 6.64
C PHE A 119 -10.74 -12.75 7.58
N LEU A 120 -11.63 -13.62 7.10
CA LEU A 120 -12.69 -14.19 7.92
C LEU A 120 -12.12 -14.95 9.13
N THR A 121 -11.06 -15.74 8.94
CA THR A 121 -10.37 -16.43 10.06
C THR A 121 -9.75 -15.46 11.06
N ILE A 122 -9.23 -14.32 10.60
CA ILE A 122 -8.63 -13.29 11.47
C ILE A 122 -9.74 -12.55 12.23
N LEU A 123 -10.83 -12.18 11.57
CA LEU A 123 -12.00 -11.55 12.19
C LEU A 123 -12.60 -12.43 13.28
N GLN A 124 -12.71 -13.74 13.06
CA GLN A 124 -13.21 -14.67 14.08
C GLN A 124 -12.44 -14.62 15.40
N LYS A 125 -11.19 -14.15 15.41
CA LYS A 125 -10.45 -13.95 16.68
C LYS A 125 -10.97 -12.73 17.46
N ALA A 126 -11.42 -11.70 16.75
CA ALA A 126 -12.03 -10.50 17.34
C ALA A 126 -13.52 -10.67 17.63
N ILE A 127 -14.23 -11.52 16.88
CA ILE A 127 -15.64 -11.88 17.07
C ILE A 127 -15.78 -13.40 17.28
N PRO A 128 -15.38 -13.90 18.46
CA PRO A 128 -15.18 -15.33 18.74
C PRO A 128 -16.44 -16.18 18.66
N ASN A 129 -17.61 -15.57 18.80
CA ASN A 129 -18.91 -16.26 18.74
C ASN A 129 -19.52 -16.23 17.33
N SER A 130 -18.81 -15.67 16.35
CA SER A 130 -19.28 -15.55 14.97
C SER A 130 -18.74 -16.66 14.07
N THR A 131 -19.52 -17.02 13.05
CA THR A 131 -19.09 -17.91 11.97
C THR A 131 -18.75 -17.11 10.71
N PRO A 132 -17.93 -17.64 9.77
CA PRO A 132 -17.61 -16.95 8.53
C PRO A 132 -18.85 -16.63 7.69
N GLU A 133 -19.87 -17.48 7.76
CA GLU A 133 -21.16 -17.30 7.10
C GLU A 133 -21.93 -16.11 7.67
N LYS A 134 -21.98 -15.94 8.99
CA LYS A 134 -22.65 -14.78 9.63
C LYS A 134 -21.98 -13.47 9.26
N ILE A 135 -20.64 -13.45 9.22
CA ILE A 135 -19.85 -12.29 8.81
C ILE A 135 -20.12 -11.96 7.34
N ARG A 136 -20.18 -12.98 6.47
CA ARG A 136 -20.48 -12.80 5.05
C ARG A 136 -21.86 -12.17 4.84
N VAL A 137 -22.88 -12.66 5.53
CA VAL A 137 -24.23 -12.08 5.50
C VAL A 137 -24.19 -10.62 5.93
N ALA A 138 -23.55 -10.30 7.05
CA ALA A 138 -23.44 -8.94 7.55
C ALA A 138 -22.73 -7.98 6.57
N LEU A 139 -21.64 -8.43 5.95
CA LEU A 139 -20.90 -7.65 4.95
C LEU A 139 -21.70 -7.44 3.66
N HIS A 140 -22.44 -8.45 3.22
CA HIS A 140 -23.29 -8.39 2.03
C HIS A 140 -24.44 -7.40 2.22
N GLU A 141 -25.15 -7.52 3.34
CA GLU A 141 -26.26 -6.62 3.71
C GLU A 141 -25.77 -5.18 3.92
N ALA A 142 -24.57 -4.99 4.51
CA ALA A 142 -24.00 -3.66 4.68
C ALA A 142 -23.55 -3.02 3.35
N ALA A 143 -23.07 -3.81 2.39
CA ALA A 143 -22.66 -3.32 1.08
C ALA A 143 -23.83 -2.85 0.20
N GLN A 144 -25.05 -3.30 0.50
CA GLN A 144 -26.28 -2.88 -0.19
C GLN A 144 -26.86 -1.58 0.36
N GLN A 145 -26.28 -1.01 1.42
CA GLN A 145 -26.77 0.24 2.00
C GLN A 145 -26.45 1.42 1.06
N PRO A 146 -27.35 2.42 0.97
CA PRO A 146 -27.16 3.58 0.07
C PRO A 146 -25.87 4.37 0.32
N GLU A 147 -25.34 4.27 1.54
CA GLU A 147 -24.15 5.02 2.00
C GLU A 147 -22.84 4.25 1.78
N GLY A 148 -22.92 3.04 1.18
CA GLY A 148 -21.79 2.15 0.96
C GLY A 148 -21.42 1.30 2.19
N LEU A 149 -20.28 0.62 2.11
CA LEU A 149 -19.84 -0.29 3.17
C LEU A 149 -19.24 0.50 4.34
N SER A 150 -19.84 0.39 5.52
CA SER A 150 -19.38 1.05 6.75
C SER A 150 -19.27 0.06 7.92
N LEU A 151 -18.41 0.35 8.89
CA LEU A 151 -18.26 -0.51 10.07
C LEU A 151 -19.55 -0.61 10.88
N LEU A 152 -20.24 0.52 11.08
CA LEU A 152 -21.52 0.57 11.78
C LEU A 152 -22.63 -0.14 10.99
N GLY A 153 -22.62 -0.01 9.66
CA GLY A 153 -23.52 -0.75 8.77
C GLY A 153 -23.35 -2.26 8.90
N VAL A 154 -22.10 -2.75 8.96
CA VAL A 154 -21.79 -4.18 9.17
C VAL A 154 -22.22 -4.67 10.54
N ILE A 155 -22.00 -3.87 11.60
CA ILE A 155 -22.45 -4.22 12.96
C ILE A 155 -23.97 -4.33 12.98
N ARG A 156 -24.68 -3.34 12.43
CA ARG A 156 -26.14 -3.31 12.41
C ARG A 156 -26.74 -4.43 11.54
N ALA A 157 -26.08 -4.79 10.44
CA ALA A 157 -26.52 -5.87 9.56
C ALA A 157 -26.16 -7.28 10.05
N TYR A 158 -25.53 -7.42 11.22
CA TYR A 158 -25.18 -8.72 11.77
C TYR A 158 -26.43 -9.52 12.18
N PRO A 159 -26.54 -10.81 11.79
CA PRO A 159 -27.81 -11.57 11.86
C PRO A 159 -28.24 -12.04 13.26
N GLU A 160 -27.74 -11.43 14.33
CA GLU A 160 -28.11 -11.72 15.72
C GLU A 160 -28.26 -10.43 16.53
N ASP A 161 -29.11 -10.48 17.56
CA ASP A 161 -29.40 -9.35 18.45
C ASP A 161 -28.16 -8.79 19.18
N GLN A 162 -27.11 -9.61 19.32
CA GLN A 162 -25.92 -9.28 20.10
C GLN A 162 -24.63 -9.72 19.39
N LEU A 163 -23.80 -8.76 19.00
CA LEU A 163 -22.45 -9.03 18.50
C LEU A 163 -21.43 -8.98 19.65
N VAL A 164 -20.76 -10.10 19.95
CA VAL A 164 -19.69 -10.14 20.97
C VAL A 164 -18.34 -9.83 20.33
N VAL A 165 -17.73 -8.73 20.74
CA VAL A 165 -16.41 -8.27 20.28
C VAL A 165 -15.39 -8.41 21.41
N ASP A 166 -14.35 -9.19 21.18
CA ASP A 166 -13.17 -9.23 22.05
C ASP A 166 -12.31 -8.01 21.76
N LEU A 167 -12.32 -7.05 22.70
CA LEU A 167 -11.67 -5.75 22.51
C LEU A 167 -10.15 -5.87 22.37
N ALA A 168 -9.50 -6.81 23.07
CA ALA A 168 -8.05 -6.99 22.97
C ALA A 168 -7.67 -7.51 21.57
N SER A 169 -8.40 -8.52 21.08
CA SER A 169 -8.25 -9.01 19.71
C SER A 169 -8.65 -7.97 18.66
N ALA A 170 -9.69 -7.17 18.89
CA ALA A 170 -10.14 -6.13 17.98
C ALA A 170 -9.16 -4.95 17.90
N ILE A 171 -8.53 -4.56 19.00
CA ILE A 171 -7.45 -3.55 19.01
C ILE A 171 -6.21 -4.09 18.30
N ALA A 172 -5.81 -5.34 18.59
CA ALA A 172 -4.70 -5.99 17.88
C ALA A 172 -4.96 -6.09 16.38
N LEU A 173 -6.21 -6.35 15.98
CA LEU A 173 -6.65 -6.41 14.60
C LEU A 173 -6.72 -4.99 13.99
N GLY A 174 -7.29 -4.01 14.68
CA GLY A 174 -7.37 -2.61 14.26
C GLY A 174 -5.99 -1.97 14.04
N SER A 175 -5.00 -2.33 14.86
CA SER A 175 -3.60 -1.95 14.64
C SER A 175 -2.99 -2.54 13.36
N GLN A 176 -3.62 -3.58 12.78
CA GLN A 176 -3.26 -4.21 11.51
C GLN A 176 -4.18 -3.78 10.34
N LEU A 177 -5.38 -3.23 10.61
CA LEU A 177 -6.31 -2.73 9.60
C LEU A 177 -5.95 -1.29 9.21
N ASN A 178 -4.92 -1.15 8.39
CA ASN A 178 -4.61 0.10 7.70
C ASN A 178 -5.53 0.24 6.47
N LEU A 179 -6.15 1.40 6.19
CA LEU A 179 -6.95 1.60 4.96
C LEU A 179 -6.21 1.15 3.67
N PRO A 180 -4.91 1.49 3.50
CA PRO A 180 -4.03 0.91 2.48
C PRO A 180 -4.02 -0.63 2.39
N TYR A 181 -4.13 -1.35 3.51
CA TYR A 181 -4.21 -2.81 3.51
C TYR A 181 -5.51 -3.29 2.85
N TRP A 182 -6.64 -2.65 3.16
CA TRP A 182 -7.94 -3.00 2.56
C TRP A 182 -8.04 -2.63 1.09
N GLN A 183 -7.54 -1.46 0.71
CA GLN A 183 -7.39 -1.08 -0.70
C GLN A 183 -6.55 -2.11 -1.47
N SER A 184 -5.45 -2.60 -0.87
CA SER A 184 -4.64 -3.67 -1.44
C SER A 184 -5.42 -4.99 -1.58
N GLN A 185 -6.26 -5.36 -0.61
CA GLN A 185 -7.06 -6.60 -0.71
C GLN A 185 -8.15 -6.49 -1.79
N ALA A 186 -8.87 -5.36 -1.85
CA ALA A 186 -9.85 -5.11 -2.90
C ALA A 186 -9.20 -5.10 -4.30
N LEU A 187 -8.07 -4.40 -4.44
CA LEU A 187 -7.26 -4.41 -5.65
C LEU A 187 -6.82 -5.83 -6.05
N SER A 188 -6.41 -6.64 -5.08
CA SER A 188 -5.96 -8.02 -5.32
C SER A 188 -7.05 -8.87 -5.96
N SER A 189 -8.29 -8.75 -5.45
CA SER A 189 -9.45 -9.46 -6.01
C SER A 189 -9.74 -9.02 -7.45
N LEU A 190 -9.74 -7.70 -7.70
CA LEU A 190 -9.96 -7.14 -9.04
C LEU A 190 -8.87 -7.56 -10.02
N LEU A 191 -7.59 -7.48 -9.63
CA LEU A 191 -6.47 -7.92 -10.47
C LEU A 191 -6.51 -9.42 -10.75
N GLU A 192 -6.92 -10.23 -9.77
CA GLU A 192 -7.08 -11.66 -9.96
C GLU A 192 -8.19 -11.93 -10.97
N GLN A 193 -9.35 -11.29 -10.84
CA GLN A 193 -10.47 -11.49 -11.75
C GLN A 193 -10.19 -11.01 -13.18
N GLU A 194 -9.75 -9.75 -13.32
CA GLU A 194 -9.62 -9.06 -14.61
C GLU A 194 -8.42 -9.53 -15.43
N LEU A 195 -7.35 -9.99 -14.78
CA LEU A 195 -6.11 -10.39 -15.47
C LEU A 195 -5.93 -11.91 -15.59
N THR A 196 -6.83 -12.71 -15.02
CA THR A 196 -6.77 -14.17 -15.17
C THR A 196 -7.11 -14.59 -16.58
N LEU A 197 -6.29 -15.48 -17.14
CA LEU A 197 -6.62 -16.27 -18.32
C LEU A 197 -7.28 -17.58 -17.86
N PRO A 198 -8.57 -17.84 -18.13
CA PRO A 198 -9.24 -19.07 -17.70
C PRO A 198 -8.58 -20.33 -18.28
N ASP A 199 -8.25 -20.31 -19.57
CA ASP A 199 -7.58 -21.40 -20.29
C ASP A 199 -6.28 -20.87 -20.91
N PRO A 200 -5.19 -20.74 -20.12
CA PRO A 200 -3.95 -20.20 -20.63
C PRO A 200 -3.37 -21.14 -21.70
N PRO A 201 -2.97 -20.63 -22.88
CA PRO A 201 -2.37 -21.46 -23.90
C PRO A 201 -1.08 -22.13 -23.40
N ALA A 202 -0.90 -23.41 -23.76
CA ALA A 202 0.29 -24.15 -23.41
C ALA A 202 1.54 -23.53 -24.04
N ILE A 203 2.59 -23.38 -23.24
CA ILE A 203 3.86 -22.80 -23.68
C ILE A 203 4.74 -23.93 -24.16
N HIS A 204 4.68 -24.18 -25.46
CA HIS A 204 5.52 -25.17 -26.11
C HIS A 204 6.91 -24.57 -26.35
N SER A 205 7.85 -24.88 -25.46
CA SER A 205 9.27 -24.56 -25.67
C SER A 205 10.16 -25.67 -25.14
N GLN A 206 11.30 -25.87 -25.80
CA GLN A 206 12.35 -26.77 -25.33
C GLN A 206 13.26 -26.11 -24.28
N ILE A 207 13.00 -24.84 -23.95
CA ILE A 207 13.81 -24.04 -23.04
C ILE A 207 12.98 -23.76 -21.80
N ASP A 208 13.56 -24.03 -20.63
CA ASP A 208 13.08 -23.47 -19.39
C ASP A 208 13.98 -22.29 -19.01
N PRO A 209 13.53 -21.03 -19.21
CA PRO A 209 14.35 -19.86 -18.92
C PRO A 209 14.57 -19.64 -17.41
N THR A 210 13.88 -20.37 -16.53
CA THR A 210 14.09 -20.27 -15.07
C THR A 210 15.33 -21.04 -14.60
N THR A 211 15.77 -22.01 -15.39
CA THR A 211 16.95 -22.82 -15.10
C THR A 211 18.23 -22.01 -15.26
N SER A 212 19.22 -22.27 -14.41
CA SER A 212 20.56 -21.69 -14.58
C SER A 212 21.14 -22.09 -15.93
N GLY A 213 21.79 -21.14 -16.60
CA GLY A 213 22.49 -21.41 -17.84
C GLY A 213 23.70 -22.33 -17.62
N PRO A 214 24.21 -22.95 -18.69
CA PRO A 214 25.26 -23.98 -18.59
C PRO A 214 26.66 -23.41 -18.29
N ARG A 215 26.80 -22.09 -18.15
CA ARG A 215 28.10 -21.43 -18.02
C ARG A 215 28.45 -21.20 -16.56
N TRP A 216 29.71 -21.51 -16.22
CA TRP A 216 30.28 -21.13 -14.93
C TRP A 216 30.39 -19.60 -14.81
N VAL A 217 29.94 -19.07 -13.67
CA VAL A 217 29.95 -17.63 -13.36
C VAL A 217 31.13 -17.30 -12.46
N ARG A 218 31.84 -16.22 -12.78
CA ARG A 218 32.83 -15.58 -11.92
C ARG A 218 32.25 -14.28 -11.39
N GLN A 219 32.44 -14.02 -10.10
CA GLN A 219 32.19 -12.74 -9.46
C GLN A 219 33.53 -12.08 -9.13
N ILE A 220 33.65 -10.79 -9.41
CA ILE A 220 34.72 -9.92 -8.92
C ILE A 220 34.10 -8.68 -8.30
N SER A 221 34.66 -8.25 -7.18
CA SER A 221 34.29 -7.00 -6.53
C SER A 221 35.41 -5.97 -6.71
N PHE A 222 35.04 -4.74 -7.05
CA PHE A 222 35.96 -3.60 -7.10
C PHE A 222 35.23 -2.34 -6.66
N THR A 223 35.97 -1.23 -6.53
CA THR A 223 35.39 0.07 -6.17
C THR A 223 35.83 1.10 -7.19
N LEU A 224 34.85 1.73 -7.84
CA LEU A 224 35.09 2.88 -8.70
C LEU A 224 35.15 4.14 -7.84
N ARG A 225 36.03 5.08 -8.19
CA ARG A 225 36.20 6.34 -7.48
C ARG A 225 35.82 7.49 -8.40
N ASP A 226 34.68 8.09 -8.11
CA ASP A 226 34.25 9.34 -8.73
C ASP A 226 34.81 10.50 -7.91
N TYR A 227 35.95 11.03 -8.35
CA TYR A 227 36.63 12.12 -7.66
C TYR A 227 35.90 13.45 -7.80
N GLU A 228 35.11 13.65 -8.86
CA GLU A 228 34.36 14.89 -9.07
C GLU A 228 33.19 15.01 -8.10
N ARG A 229 32.53 13.88 -7.80
CA ARG A 229 31.40 13.81 -6.86
C ARG A 229 31.79 13.32 -5.46
N PHE A 230 33.07 13.01 -5.24
CA PHE A 230 33.60 12.43 -3.99
C PHE A 230 32.91 11.12 -3.57
N ARG A 231 32.64 10.24 -4.53
CA ARG A 231 31.93 8.98 -4.30
C ARG A 231 32.84 7.77 -4.51
N ALA A 232 32.78 6.83 -3.57
CA ALA A 232 33.36 5.50 -3.72
C ALA A 232 32.22 4.51 -3.98
N ILE A 233 32.20 3.92 -5.17
CA ILE A 233 31.09 3.11 -5.68
C ILE A 233 31.56 1.65 -5.76
N PRO A 234 31.29 0.81 -4.75
CA PRO A 234 31.47 -0.63 -4.83
C PRO A 234 30.63 -1.24 -5.96
N VAL A 235 31.23 -2.17 -6.70
CA VAL A 235 30.60 -2.88 -7.80
C VAL A 235 30.94 -4.37 -7.69
N ASP A 236 29.93 -5.22 -7.79
CA ASP A 236 30.08 -6.65 -8.00
C ASP A 236 29.78 -6.95 -9.48
N MET A 237 30.79 -7.42 -10.22
CA MET A 237 30.66 -7.76 -11.63
C MET A 237 30.66 -9.28 -11.80
N TYR A 238 29.61 -9.79 -12.45
CA TYR A 238 29.36 -11.19 -12.71
C TYR A 238 29.48 -11.45 -14.21
N TRP A 239 30.31 -12.42 -14.60
CA TRP A 239 30.40 -12.83 -16.00
C TRP A 239 30.78 -14.29 -16.14
N SER A 240 30.56 -14.83 -17.34
CA SER A 240 31.08 -16.13 -17.74
C SER A 240 32.23 -15.99 -18.75
N ARG A 241 33.09 -17.01 -18.87
CA ARG A 241 34.25 -16.98 -19.81
C ARG A 241 33.84 -16.70 -21.26
N ARG A 242 32.64 -17.14 -21.66
CA ARG A 242 32.03 -16.93 -22.99
C ARG A 242 30.80 -16.03 -22.84
N SER A 243 31.05 -14.77 -22.49
CA SER A 243 30.02 -13.74 -22.47
C SER A 243 29.47 -13.49 -23.88
N ASN A 244 28.19 -13.14 -23.98
CA ASN A 244 27.53 -12.71 -25.20
C ASN A 244 27.75 -11.22 -25.50
N GLY A 245 28.51 -10.52 -24.64
CA GLY A 245 28.85 -9.11 -24.80
C GLY A 245 27.76 -8.16 -24.32
N GLN A 246 26.61 -8.62 -23.84
CA GLN A 246 25.51 -7.76 -23.39
C GLN A 246 25.68 -7.42 -21.90
N LEU A 247 25.37 -6.18 -21.53
CA LEU A 247 25.53 -5.67 -20.17
C LEU A 247 24.17 -5.44 -19.51
N VAL A 248 24.03 -5.96 -18.30
CA VAL A 248 22.90 -5.67 -17.41
C VAL A 248 23.42 -4.96 -16.17
N VAL A 249 22.78 -3.87 -15.75
CA VAL A 249 23.10 -3.15 -14.52
C VAL A 249 22.00 -3.39 -13.49
N LEU A 250 22.36 -3.74 -12.27
CA LEU A 250 21.42 -3.92 -11.16
C LEU A 250 21.54 -2.78 -10.16
N SER A 251 20.42 -2.12 -9.83
CA SER A 251 20.34 -1.05 -8.84
C SER A 251 19.43 -1.45 -7.67
N HIS A 252 19.98 -1.39 -6.45
CA HIS A 252 19.27 -1.77 -5.22
C HIS A 252 18.27 -0.70 -4.73
N GLY A 253 17.38 -1.03 -3.80
CA GLY A 253 16.48 -0.09 -3.13
C GLY A 253 17.15 0.74 -2.02
N PHE A 254 16.42 1.66 -1.39
CA PHE A 254 16.92 2.38 -0.21
C PHE A 254 17.21 1.41 0.94
N GLY A 255 18.36 1.58 1.61
CA GLY A 255 18.77 0.72 2.73
C GLY A 255 19.15 -0.72 2.36
N ALA A 256 19.21 -1.04 1.06
CA ALA A 256 19.73 -2.30 0.53
C ALA A 256 21.17 -2.12 0.02
N ASP A 257 21.73 -3.14 -0.61
CA ASP A 257 23.07 -3.12 -1.20
C ASP A 257 23.11 -3.83 -2.56
N ARG A 258 24.27 -3.79 -3.22
CA ARG A 258 24.48 -4.39 -4.55
C ARG A 258 24.23 -5.89 -4.64
N ARG A 259 24.06 -6.61 -3.53
CA ARG A 259 23.76 -8.06 -3.50
C ARG A 259 22.28 -8.37 -3.36
N PHE A 260 21.41 -7.36 -3.21
CA PHE A 260 19.97 -7.54 -3.05
C PHE A 260 19.31 -8.36 -4.19
N LEU A 261 19.80 -8.23 -5.43
CA LEU A 261 19.37 -9.03 -6.59
C LEU A 261 20.45 -10.06 -7.03
N GLY A 262 21.28 -10.53 -6.09
CA GLY A 262 22.43 -11.40 -6.37
C GLY A 262 22.06 -12.68 -7.13
N TYR A 263 20.98 -13.36 -6.74
CA TYR A 263 20.46 -14.53 -7.46
C TYR A 263 20.18 -14.24 -8.94
N LEU A 264 19.70 -13.03 -9.27
CA LEU A 264 19.39 -12.62 -10.64
C LEU A 264 20.68 -12.31 -11.41
N ALA A 265 21.65 -11.69 -10.76
CA ALA A 265 22.97 -11.44 -11.32
C ALA A 265 23.65 -12.75 -11.75
N TYR A 266 23.68 -13.74 -10.86
CA TYR A 266 24.19 -15.08 -11.16
C TYR A 266 23.42 -15.76 -12.28
N HIS A 267 22.09 -15.72 -12.23
CA HIS A 267 21.25 -16.35 -13.24
C HIS A 267 21.51 -15.77 -14.64
N LEU A 268 21.46 -14.46 -14.82
CA LEU A 268 21.74 -13.82 -16.10
C LEU A 268 23.18 -14.07 -16.55
N ALA A 269 24.16 -14.01 -15.65
CA ALA A 269 25.56 -14.29 -15.99
C ALA A 269 25.80 -15.73 -16.47
N SER A 270 25.07 -16.71 -15.92
CA SER A 270 25.12 -18.11 -16.34
C SER A 270 24.56 -18.31 -17.77
N HIS A 271 23.67 -17.42 -18.20
CA HIS A 271 23.14 -17.35 -19.57
C HIS A 271 24.03 -16.57 -20.54
N GLY A 272 25.17 -16.06 -20.07
CA GLY A 272 26.18 -15.41 -20.90
C GLY A 272 26.18 -13.90 -20.83
N PHE A 273 25.30 -13.27 -20.05
CA PHE A 273 25.34 -11.82 -19.85
C PHE A 273 26.53 -11.43 -18.96
N THR A 274 27.00 -10.19 -19.11
CA THR A 274 27.81 -9.53 -18.09
C THR A 274 26.86 -8.71 -17.21
N VAL A 275 26.90 -8.89 -15.90
CA VAL A 275 26.04 -8.18 -14.97
C VAL A 275 26.89 -7.35 -14.01
N ALA A 276 26.59 -6.07 -13.87
CA ALA A 276 27.22 -5.18 -12.90
C ALA A 276 26.18 -4.73 -11.87
N ALA A 277 26.34 -5.17 -10.62
CA ALA A 277 25.53 -4.68 -9.53
C ALA A 277 26.34 -3.63 -8.76
N LEU A 278 25.83 -2.41 -8.68
CA LEU A 278 26.52 -1.29 -8.03
C LEU A 278 25.86 -0.89 -6.72
N GLU A 279 26.67 -0.31 -5.85
CA GLU A 279 26.24 0.34 -4.62
C GLU A 279 25.99 1.83 -4.86
N HIS A 280 25.02 2.42 -4.16
CA HIS A 280 24.79 3.87 -4.15
C HIS A 280 25.15 4.46 -2.78
N PRO A 281 26.33 5.12 -2.65
CA PRO A 281 26.71 5.78 -1.42
C PRO A 281 25.69 6.84 -0.98
N GLY A 282 25.18 6.77 0.25
CA GLY A 282 24.19 7.75 0.74
C GLY A 282 22.75 7.26 0.72
N SER A 283 22.48 6.10 0.12
CA SER A 283 21.16 5.44 0.20
C SER A 283 21.24 3.92 0.41
N ASN A 284 22.42 3.40 0.73
CA ASN A 284 22.66 1.98 0.92
C ASN A 284 22.61 1.53 2.39
N VAL A 285 22.68 0.21 2.64
CA VAL A 285 22.66 -0.35 4.00
C VAL A 285 23.75 0.25 4.91
N ALA A 286 24.95 0.48 4.38
CA ALA A 286 26.05 1.06 5.15
C ALA A 286 25.79 2.52 5.55
N TRP A 287 24.99 3.26 4.76
CA TRP A 287 24.50 4.59 5.13
C TRP A 287 23.44 4.49 6.24
N LEU A 288 22.45 3.61 6.08
CA LEU A 288 21.40 3.40 7.07
C LEU A 288 21.97 2.99 8.43
N THR A 289 22.94 2.08 8.47
CA THR A 289 23.60 1.66 9.71
C THR A 289 24.39 2.80 10.39
N ARG A 290 24.92 3.75 9.61
CA ARG A 290 25.59 4.94 10.18
C ARG A 290 24.60 5.90 10.84
N LEU A 291 23.42 6.06 10.26
CA LEU A 291 22.33 6.85 10.86
C LEU A 291 21.85 6.21 12.18
N THR A 292 21.53 4.92 12.16
CA THR A 292 20.96 4.22 13.33
C THR A 292 21.96 4.00 14.46
N SER A 293 23.27 4.10 14.19
CA SER A 293 24.33 4.04 15.22
C SER A 293 24.64 5.38 15.90
N GLY A 294 23.82 6.42 15.68
CA GLY A 294 23.96 7.73 16.35
C GLY A 294 25.20 8.52 15.93
N ARG A 295 25.80 8.19 14.78
CA ARG A 295 27.01 8.85 14.24
C ARG A 295 26.70 10.05 13.35
N LEU A 296 25.45 10.51 13.30
CA LEU A 296 24.98 11.69 12.58
C LEU A 296 24.10 12.56 13.51
N HIS A 297 24.11 13.87 13.28
CA HIS A 297 24.05 14.85 14.36
C HIS A 297 22.66 15.42 14.71
N ASN A 298 21.62 15.42 13.85
CA ASN A 298 20.42 16.24 14.13
C ASN A 298 19.02 15.60 13.93
N GLY A 299 18.87 14.35 13.46
CA GLY A 299 17.59 13.63 13.49
C GLY A 299 16.49 14.17 12.56
N THR A 300 16.85 14.85 11.46
CA THR A 300 15.89 15.43 10.48
C THR A 300 15.63 14.50 9.29
N LEU A 301 14.50 14.69 8.58
CA LEU A 301 14.07 13.85 7.44
C LEU A 301 15.11 13.80 6.30
N GLY A 302 15.79 14.91 6.02
CA GLY A 302 16.86 14.98 5.02
C GLY A 302 18.12 14.20 5.37
N GLU A 303 18.27 13.75 6.63
CA GLU A 303 19.36 12.87 7.02
C GLU A 303 19.12 11.41 6.62
N LEU A 304 17.86 10.96 6.52
CA LEU A 304 17.54 9.57 6.16
C LEU A 304 17.92 9.25 4.71
N LEU A 305 17.51 10.11 3.78
CA LEU A 305 17.86 10.05 2.36
C LEU A 305 18.24 11.46 1.90
N PRO A 306 19.53 11.72 1.58
CA PRO A 306 19.92 13.01 1.02
C PRO A 306 19.20 13.28 -0.29
N ALA A 307 18.64 14.49 -0.45
CA ALA A 307 17.95 14.91 -1.67
C ALA A 307 18.80 14.72 -2.94
N SER A 308 20.13 14.85 -2.82
CA SER A 308 21.06 14.65 -3.94
C SER A 308 21.01 13.23 -4.51
N GLU A 309 20.56 12.22 -3.78
CA GLU A 309 20.50 10.83 -4.27
C GLU A 309 19.53 10.66 -5.45
N PHE A 310 18.54 11.54 -5.60
CA PHE A 310 17.70 11.57 -6.80
C PHE A 310 18.47 11.97 -8.06
N ILE A 311 19.59 12.67 -7.92
CA ILE A 311 20.52 13.04 -9.01
C ILE A 311 21.70 12.06 -9.08
N ASP A 312 22.28 11.73 -7.93
CA ASP A 312 23.52 10.98 -7.84
C ASP A 312 23.36 9.53 -8.25
N ARG A 313 22.23 8.89 -7.96
CA ARG A 313 22.03 7.47 -8.30
C ARG A 313 21.97 7.23 -9.81
N PRO A 314 21.23 8.01 -10.63
CA PRO A 314 21.35 7.95 -12.08
C PRO A 314 22.79 8.20 -12.56
N LYS A 315 23.45 9.23 -12.01
CA LYS A 315 24.84 9.56 -12.37
C LYS A 315 25.84 8.48 -11.99
N ASP A 316 25.62 7.72 -10.92
CA ASP A 316 26.45 6.58 -10.54
C ASP A 316 26.41 5.48 -11.60
N ILE A 317 25.24 5.24 -12.22
CA ILE A 317 25.11 4.28 -13.32
C ILE A 317 25.81 4.82 -14.57
N SER A 318 25.60 6.08 -14.95
CA SER A 318 26.31 6.67 -16.09
C SER A 318 27.83 6.64 -15.91
N PHE A 319 28.32 6.93 -14.71
CA PHE A 319 29.73 6.86 -14.35
C PHE A 319 30.27 5.43 -14.39
N LEU A 320 29.52 4.44 -13.87
CA LEU A 320 29.84 3.03 -14.02
C LEU A 320 30.02 2.64 -15.50
N LEU A 321 29.09 3.06 -16.36
CA LEU A 321 29.15 2.74 -17.79
C LEU A 321 30.35 3.39 -18.47
N ASP A 322 30.71 4.62 -18.11
CA ASP A 322 31.92 5.30 -18.61
C ASP A 322 33.20 4.57 -18.20
N GLU A 323 33.27 4.15 -16.93
CA GLU A 323 34.42 3.39 -16.41
C GLU A 323 34.53 2.01 -17.04
N LEU A 324 33.42 1.27 -17.18
CA LEU A 324 33.42 -0.04 -17.85
C LEU A 324 33.83 0.08 -19.32
N ASP A 325 33.41 1.13 -20.01
CA ASP A 325 33.79 1.44 -21.39
C ASP A 325 35.30 1.75 -21.51
N ARG A 326 35.86 2.50 -20.55
CA ARG A 326 37.33 2.72 -20.45
C ARG A 326 38.08 1.42 -20.15
N MET A 327 37.55 0.59 -19.25
CA MET A 327 38.15 -0.70 -18.89
C MET A 327 38.14 -1.70 -20.04
N GLU A 328 37.04 -1.78 -20.81
CA GLU A 328 36.91 -2.64 -21.99
C GLU A 328 37.97 -2.31 -23.04
N ARG A 329 38.17 -1.01 -23.33
CA ARG A 329 39.18 -0.55 -24.29
C ARG A 329 40.60 -0.92 -23.89
N ARG A 330 40.92 -0.80 -22.59
CA ARG A 330 42.28 -0.98 -22.04
C ARG A 330 42.62 -2.42 -21.69
N SER A 331 41.63 -3.25 -21.38
CA SER A 331 41.84 -4.61 -20.88
C SER A 331 41.51 -5.67 -21.93
N ASN A 332 42.52 -6.42 -22.37
CA ASN A 332 42.32 -7.60 -23.21
C ASN A 332 41.42 -8.66 -22.55
N LEU A 333 41.28 -8.64 -21.22
CA LEU A 333 40.39 -9.56 -20.50
C LEU A 333 38.91 -9.18 -20.63
N LEU A 334 38.58 -7.91 -20.81
CA LEU A 334 37.20 -7.42 -20.91
C LEU A 334 36.78 -7.16 -22.36
N ARG A 335 37.75 -7.01 -23.27
CA ARG A 335 37.49 -6.74 -24.68
C ARG A 335 36.49 -7.75 -25.28
N GLY A 336 35.39 -7.23 -25.84
CA GLY A 336 34.31 -8.03 -26.42
C GLY A 336 33.46 -8.83 -25.41
N ARG A 337 33.63 -8.64 -24.10
CA ARG A 337 32.82 -9.30 -23.05
C ARG A 337 31.71 -8.40 -22.49
N LEU A 338 31.70 -7.12 -22.79
CA LEU A 338 30.64 -6.20 -22.40
C LEU A 338 30.45 -5.14 -23.47
N ASN A 339 29.22 -4.64 -23.58
CA ASN A 339 28.81 -3.59 -24.51
C ASN A 339 28.08 -2.53 -23.68
N THR A 340 28.78 -1.43 -23.41
CA THR A 340 28.22 -0.30 -22.65
C THR A 340 27.27 0.55 -23.47
N ARG A 341 27.10 0.30 -24.78
CA ARG A 341 26.22 1.08 -25.67
C ARG A 341 24.79 0.55 -25.75
N GLN A 342 24.55 -0.67 -25.26
CA GLN A 342 23.24 -1.30 -25.21
C GLN A 342 23.10 -1.99 -23.85
N VAL A 343 22.54 -1.26 -22.90
CA VAL A 343 22.47 -1.68 -21.50
C VAL A 343 21.01 -1.86 -21.08
N THR A 344 20.74 -2.96 -20.37
CA THR A 344 19.48 -3.13 -19.64
C THR A 344 19.70 -2.78 -18.17
N VAL A 345 18.83 -1.95 -17.58
CA VAL A 345 18.88 -1.65 -16.14
C VAL A 345 17.73 -2.34 -15.42
N ILE A 346 18.02 -3.06 -14.33
CA ILE A 346 17.03 -3.67 -13.45
C ILE A 346 17.15 -3.01 -12.08
N GLY A 347 16.11 -2.31 -11.66
CA GLY A 347 16.09 -1.54 -10.43
C GLY A 347 14.96 -1.95 -9.49
N HIS A 348 15.26 -2.09 -8.20
CA HIS A 348 14.24 -2.31 -7.15
C HIS A 348 13.96 -1.04 -6.36
N SER A 349 12.70 -0.72 -6.07
CA SER A 349 12.33 0.40 -5.19
C SER A 349 12.92 1.73 -5.68
N LEU A 350 13.77 2.40 -4.91
CA LEU A 350 14.51 3.59 -5.34
C LEU A 350 15.44 3.33 -6.55
N GLY A 351 15.87 2.10 -6.76
CA GLY A 351 16.54 1.66 -7.99
C GLY A 351 15.60 1.62 -9.20
N GLY A 352 14.30 1.35 -9.00
CA GLY A 352 13.30 1.44 -10.06
C GLY A 352 13.06 2.90 -10.50
N TYR A 353 13.03 3.84 -9.55
CA TYR A 353 13.13 5.28 -9.84
C TYR A 353 14.38 5.60 -10.66
N THR A 354 15.55 5.11 -10.21
CA THR A 354 16.84 5.36 -10.85
C THR A 354 16.80 4.93 -12.32
N ALA A 355 16.24 3.75 -12.61
CA ALA A 355 16.08 3.23 -13.97
C ALA A 355 15.16 4.11 -14.84
N LEU A 356 14.05 4.61 -14.27
CA LEU A 356 13.11 5.48 -14.99
C LEU A 356 13.71 6.87 -15.28
N ALA A 357 14.42 7.46 -14.31
CA ALA A 357 15.11 8.74 -14.50
C ALA A 357 16.15 8.66 -15.65
N LEU A 358 16.89 7.55 -15.70
CA LEU A 358 17.88 7.26 -16.73
C LEU A 358 17.31 7.14 -18.15
N VAL A 359 16.02 6.82 -18.30
CA VAL A 359 15.36 6.75 -19.62
C VAL A 359 14.53 8.00 -19.93
N GLY A 360 14.75 9.08 -19.17
CA GLY A 360 14.20 10.41 -19.44
C GLY A 360 12.93 10.76 -18.66
N ALA A 361 12.56 10.00 -17.64
CA ALA A 361 11.54 10.44 -16.68
C ALA A 361 12.10 11.65 -15.89
N ARG A 362 11.41 12.78 -15.98
CA ARG A 362 11.76 14.05 -15.32
C ARG A 362 10.92 14.26 -14.07
N LEU A 363 11.57 14.77 -13.01
CA LEU A 363 10.94 15.05 -11.74
C LEU A 363 10.04 16.28 -11.85
N ASN A 364 8.84 16.21 -11.27
CA ASN A 364 7.97 17.37 -11.07
C ASN A 364 8.12 17.90 -9.64
N LEU A 365 9.17 18.68 -9.41
CA LEU A 365 9.50 19.23 -8.08
C LEU A 365 8.43 20.20 -7.56
N GLN A 366 7.70 20.88 -8.46
CA GLN A 366 6.62 21.77 -8.05
C GLN A 366 5.49 20.97 -7.41
N ARG A 367 4.93 19.98 -8.12
CA ARG A 367 3.85 19.12 -7.61
C ARG A 367 4.28 18.33 -6.38
N LEU A 368 5.53 17.90 -6.34
CA LEU A 368 6.09 17.24 -5.16
C LEU A 368 6.09 18.15 -3.93
N ARG A 369 6.56 19.40 -4.06
CA ARG A 369 6.55 20.36 -2.94
C ARG A 369 5.16 20.73 -2.49
N GLU A 370 4.21 20.88 -3.42
CA GLU A 370 2.79 21.11 -3.11
C GLU A 370 2.24 19.95 -2.24
N PHE A 371 2.55 18.71 -2.62
CA PHE A 371 2.18 17.53 -1.85
C PHE A 371 2.83 17.48 -0.47
N CYS A 372 4.15 17.73 -0.38
CA CYS A 372 4.90 17.62 0.86
C CYS A 372 4.67 18.76 1.87
N HIS A 373 4.20 19.93 1.41
CA HIS A 373 3.88 21.07 2.28
C HIS A 373 2.39 21.19 2.63
N SER A 374 1.53 20.35 2.06
CA SER A 374 0.11 20.33 2.41
C SER A 374 -0.07 19.89 3.87
N PRO A 375 -1.04 20.45 4.65
CA PRO A 375 -1.31 20.03 6.02
C PRO A 375 -1.58 18.52 6.06
N MET A 376 -0.56 17.80 6.53
CA MET A 376 -0.38 16.36 6.62
C MET A 376 -1.61 15.53 6.21
N PRO A 377 -1.61 14.89 5.02
CA PRO A 377 -2.49 13.76 4.77
C PRO A 377 -2.15 12.71 5.85
N THR A 378 -3.13 12.29 6.63
CA THR A 378 -2.98 11.30 7.71
C THR A 378 -2.55 9.90 7.24
N GLU A 379 -2.13 9.76 5.97
CA GLU A 379 -1.92 8.51 5.23
C GLU A 379 -0.67 8.53 4.33
N LEU A 380 0.40 9.24 4.71
CA LEU A 380 1.67 9.16 3.97
C LEU A 380 2.27 7.75 4.04
N SER A 381 2.50 7.12 2.89
CA SER A 381 3.25 5.85 2.83
C SER A 381 4.75 6.08 3.04
N ALA A 382 5.51 5.02 3.35
CA ALA A 382 6.97 5.12 3.47
C ALA A 382 7.62 5.64 2.17
N ALA A 383 7.08 5.25 1.01
CA ALA A 383 7.50 5.78 -0.28
C ALA A 383 7.24 7.27 -0.42
N ASP A 384 6.11 7.78 0.06
CA ASP A 384 5.80 9.21 -0.01
C ASP A 384 6.76 10.03 0.85
N TRP A 385 7.09 9.53 2.04
CA TRP A 385 8.12 10.10 2.90
C TRP A 385 9.48 10.17 2.20
N LEU A 386 9.92 9.07 1.58
CA LEU A 386 11.18 9.04 0.83
C LEU A 386 11.16 10.05 -0.32
N GLN A 387 10.05 10.16 -1.04
CA GLN A 387 9.91 11.09 -2.16
C GLN A 387 9.97 12.55 -1.71
N CYS A 388 9.40 12.88 -0.55
CA CYS A 388 9.46 14.24 -0.02
C CYS A 388 10.87 14.73 0.29
N THR A 389 11.85 13.85 0.48
CA THR A 389 13.26 14.28 0.60
C THR A 389 13.78 14.93 -0.70
N ALA A 390 13.19 14.64 -1.86
CA ALA A 390 13.54 15.31 -3.12
C ALA A 390 12.99 16.75 -3.21
N ALA A 391 12.11 17.17 -2.30
CA ALA A 391 11.55 18.53 -2.28
C ALA A 391 12.63 19.61 -2.10
N ASP A 392 13.74 19.26 -1.44
CA ASP A 392 14.89 20.14 -1.17
C ASP A 392 15.81 20.35 -2.39
N LEU A 393 15.54 19.66 -3.50
CA LEU A 393 16.30 19.84 -4.74
C LEU A 393 16.09 21.24 -5.35
N PRO A 394 17.08 21.77 -6.09
CA PRO A 394 16.91 23.00 -6.84
C PRO A 394 15.90 22.83 -7.98
N ASN A 395 15.18 23.91 -8.34
CA ASN A 395 14.15 23.92 -9.39
C ASN A 395 14.66 23.41 -10.76
N ARG A 396 15.94 23.66 -11.06
CA ARG A 396 16.56 23.24 -12.32
C ARG A 396 17.45 22.04 -12.06
N LEU A 397 17.03 20.89 -12.56
CA LEU A 397 17.79 19.66 -12.51
C LEU A 397 18.62 19.45 -13.79
N PRO A 398 19.76 18.76 -13.70
CA PRO A 398 20.47 18.28 -14.89
C PRO A 398 19.61 17.25 -15.64
N ASP A 399 19.87 17.06 -16.93
CA ASP A 399 19.31 15.92 -17.65
C ASP A 399 19.97 14.64 -17.13
N LEU A 400 19.16 13.70 -16.64
CA LEU A 400 19.61 12.44 -16.06
C LEU A 400 19.54 11.29 -17.07
N ARG A 401 19.03 11.55 -18.28
CA ARG A 401 18.91 10.54 -19.32
C ARG A 401 20.28 10.05 -19.79
N ASP A 402 20.39 8.74 -20.01
CA ASP A 402 21.56 8.09 -20.61
C ASP A 402 21.13 7.23 -21.81
N ASP A 403 21.50 7.66 -23.02
CA ASP A 403 21.09 7.02 -24.28
C ASP A 403 21.61 5.59 -24.48
N ARG A 404 22.56 5.16 -23.65
CA ARG A 404 23.07 3.79 -23.67
C ARG A 404 22.07 2.78 -23.11
N ILE A 405 21.06 3.24 -22.36
CA ILE A 405 20.08 2.39 -21.71
C ILE A 405 18.93 2.13 -22.68
N VAL A 406 18.82 0.87 -23.11
CA VAL A 406 17.91 0.45 -24.18
C VAL A 406 16.70 -0.33 -23.68
N GLN A 407 16.70 -0.75 -22.42
CA GLN A 407 15.58 -1.43 -21.74
C GLN A 407 15.67 -1.25 -20.23
N ILE A 408 14.52 -1.24 -19.55
CA ILE A 408 14.48 -1.23 -18.08
C ILE A 408 13.48 -2.21 -17.48
N MET A 409 13.80 -2.73 -16.30
CA MET A 409 12.87 -3.41 -15.40
C MET A 409 12.81 -2.66 -14.07
N ALA A 410 11.63 -2.17 -13.69
CA ALA A 410 11.39 -1.48 -12.43
C ALA A 410 10.57 -2.38 -11.51
N LEU A 411 11.20 -2.89 -10.44
CA LEU A 411 10.60 -3.81 -9.48
C LEU A 411 10.14 -3.04 -8.24
N ASN A 412 8.83 -3.00 -7.99
CA ASN A 412 8.23 -2.22 -6.90
C ASN A 412 8.78 -0.78 -6.80
N PRO A 413 8.80 -0.01 -7.90
CA PRO A 413 9.44 1.31 -7.92
C PRO A 413 8.80 2.34 -6.97
N VAL A 414 9.61 3.28 -6.49
CA VAL A 414 9.19 4.49 -5.73
C VAL A 414 9.07 5.66 -6.72
N ILE A 415 7.90 5.97 -7.26
CA ILE A 415 7.77 6.96 -8.36
C ILE A 415 6.50 7.82 -8.36
N GLY A 416 5.50 7.50 -7.53
CA GLY A 416 4.13 8.01 -7.66
C GLY A 416 3.96 9.53 -7.59
N ARG A 417 4.85 10.22 -6.86
CA ARG A 417 4.87 11.69 -6.72
C ARG A 417 6.08 12.34 -7.41
N LEU A 418 7.07 11.56 -7.83
CA LEU A 418 8.27 12.08 -8.48
C LEU A 418 8.00 12.46 -9.93
N PHE A 419 7.26 11.63 -10.65
CA PHE A 419 7.01 11.81 -12.08
C PHE A 419 5.54 12.12 -12.34
N ASP A 420 5.29 13.11 -13.20
CA ASP A 420 3.93 13.36 -13.69
C ASP A 420 3.62 12.56 -14.96
N GLU A 421 2.34 12.62 -15.35
CA GLU A 421 1.78 11.90 -16.48
C GLU A 421 2.47 12.29 -17.79
N THR A 422 2.83 13.58 -17.94
CA THR A 422 3.49 14.11 -19.14
C THR A 422 4.93 13.63 -19.28
N SER A 423 5.61 13.43 -18.15
CA SER A 423 6.97 12.93 -18.03
C SER A 423 7.02 11.45 -18.38
N LEU A 424 6.14 10.64 -17.77
CA LEU A 424 6.06 9.20 -18.03
C LEU A 424 5.63 8.88 -19.47
N ALA A 425 4.72 9.68 -20.06
CA ALA A 425 4.28 9.50 -21.44
C ALA A 425 5.40 9.72 -22.49
N LYS A 426 6.48 10.43 -22.14
CA LYS A 426 7.62 10.69 -23.03
C LYS A 426 8.62 9.55 -23.08
N ILE A 427 8.57 8.60 -22.15
CA ILE A 427 9.48 7.45 -22.13
C ILE A 427 9.23 6.61 -23.39
N ARG A 428 10.31 6.28 -24.11
CA ARG A 428 10.26 5.45 -25.34
C ARG A 428 10.96 4.11 -25.18
N VAL A 429 11.71 3.94 -24.10
CA VAL A 429 12.48 2.73 -23.80
C VAL A 429 11.54 1.61 -23.34
N PRO A 430 11.66 0.38 -23.88
CA PRO A 430 10.90 -0.77 -23.40
C PRO A 430 11.03 -0.93 -21.88
N THR A 431 9.88 -1.03 -21.21
CA THR A 431 9.79 -0.95 -19.75
C THR A 431 8.93 -2.09 -19.20
N LEU A 432 9.47 -2.84 -18.25
CA LEU A 432 8.72 -3.80 -17.44
C LEU A 432 8.59 -3.27 -16.02
N VAL A 433 7.37 -3.20 -15.51
CA VAL A 433 7.06 -2.82 -14.12
C VAL A 433 6.55 -4.04 -13.38
N LEU A 434 7.11 -4.35 -12.21
CA LEU A 434 6.54 -5.32 -11.27
C LEU A 434 5.87 -4.55 -10.12
N SER A 435 4.62 -4.92 -9.81
CA SER A 435 3.87 -4.40 -8.68
C SER A 435 3.48 -5.53 -7.72
N SER A 436 3.87 -5.39 -6.47
CA SER A 436 3.50 -6.27 -5.36
C SER A 436 2.27 -5.69 -4.63
N THR A 437 1.20 -6.47 -4.47
CA THR A 437 -0.03 -5.95 -3.83
C THR A 437 0.13 -5.74 -2.33
N ASN A 438 0.71 -6.69 -1.60
CA ASN A 438 0.99 -6.56 -0.15
C ASN A 438 2.24 -5.71 0.14
N ASP A 439 2.63 -4.84 -0.80
CA ASP A 439 3.71 -3.88 -0.61
C ASP A 439 3.21 -2.66 0.16
N THR A 440 3.57 -2.60 1.44
CA THR A 440 3.20 -1.48 2.32
C THR A 440 4.22 -0.34 2.28
N ILE A 441 5.41 -0.58 1.70
CA ILE A 441 6.47 0.42 1.59
C ILE A 441 6.19 1.29 0.37
N THR A 442 5.95 0.65 -0.77
CA THR A 442 5.57 1.27 -2.04
C THR A 442 4.19 0.78 -2.47
N PRO A 443 3.09 1.38 -1.96
CA PRO A 443 1.73 0.91 -2.24
C PRO A 443 1.46 0.73 -3.74
N ALA A 444 0.90 -0.44 -4.09
CA ALA A 444 0.70 -0.87 -5.47
C ALA A 444 0.01 0.18 -6.35
N ILE A 445 -1.08 0.76 -5.83
CA ILE A 445 -1.92 1.72 -6.54
C ILE A 445 -1.13 2.97 -6.89
N SER A 446 -0.63 3.69 -5.87
CA SER A 446 -0.05 5.03 -6.05
C SER A 446 1.36 4.99 -6.65
N GLN A 447 2.12 3.94 -6.39
CA GLN A 447 3.54 3.88 -6.77
C GLN A 447 3.79 3.07 -8.05
N GLN A 448 2.89 2.16 -8.46
CA GLN A 448 3.11 1.33 -9.65
C GLN A 448 1.97 1.35 -10.67
N LEU A 449 0.74 1.02 -10.25
CA LEU A 449 -0.37 0.82 -11.18
C LEU A 449 -0.78 2.12 -11.86
N LEU A 450 -1.01 3.20 -11.11
CA LEU A 450 -1.35 4.51 -11.68
C LEU A 450 -0.22 5.03 -12.60
N PRO A 451 1.05 5.11 -12.15
CA PRO A 451 2.17 5.48 -13.03
C PRO A 451 2.27 4.63 -14.32
N PHE A 452 1.97 3.33 -14.25
CA PHE A 452 2.00 2.45 -15.42
C PHE A 452 0.94 2.82 -16.48
N THR A 453 -0.21 3.36 -16.06
CA THR A 453 -1.24 3.86 -17.01
C THR A 453 -0.73 5.01 -17.87
N HIS A 454 0.21 5.81 -17.35
CA HIS A 454 0.76 6.98 -18.05
C HIS A 454 1.88 6.64 -19.04
N LEU A 455 2.43 5.43 -18.99
CA LEU A 455 3.41 4.95 -19.97
C LEU A 455 2.74 4.69 -21.33
N GLN A 456 3.24 5.30 -22.42
CA GLN A 456 2.57 5.23 -23.74
C GLN A 456 3.30 4.39 -24.80
N MET A 457 4.47 3.82 -24.48
CA MET A 457 5.23 3.02 -25.44
C MET A 457 4.60 1.63 -25.64
N PRO A 458 4.63 1.06 -26.86
CA PRO A 458 3.97 -0.21 -27.16
C PRO A 458 4.64 -1.42 -26.47
N LYS A 459 5.95 -1.34 -26.21
CA LYS A 459 6.71 -2.39 -25.51
C LYS A 459 6.75 -2.11 -24.01
N LYS A 460 5.58 -2.16 -23.37
CA LYS A 460 5.44 -2.06 -21.91
C LYS A 460 4.80 -3.30 -21.34
N TYR A 461 5.22 -3.67 -20.14
CA TYR A 461 4.73 -4.85 -19.45
C TYR A 461 4.50 -4.51 -17.98
N LEU A 462 3.33 -4.87 -17.46
CA LEU A 462 3.04 -4.84 -16.04
C LEU A 462 2.91 -6.28 -15.56
N VAL A 463 3.68 -6.63 -14.54
CA VAL A 463 3.55 -7.88 -13.81
C VAL A 463 3.00 -7.56 -12.43
N THR A 464 1.89 -8.17 -12.05
CA THR A 464 1.32 -8.03 -10.71
C THR A 464 1.57 -9.31 -9.92
N ALA A 465 2.22 -9.15 -8.76
CA ALA A 465 2.47 -10.21 -7.81
C ALA A 465 1.48 -10.05 -6.65
N ILE A 466 0.33 -10.70 -6.81
CA ILE A 466 -0.77 -10.65 -5.86
C ILE A 466 -0.40 -11.49 -4.63
N GLY A 467 -0.42 -10.88 -3.44
CA GLY A 467 0.07 -11.46 -2.18
C GLY A 467 1.58 -11.27 -1.89
N ALA A 468 2.39 -10.79 -2.86
CA ALA A 468 3.81 -10.51 -2.62
C ALA A 468 4.00 -9.17 -1.88
N SER A 469 5.06 -9.06 -1.07
CA SER A 469 5.46 -7.87 -0.32
C SER A 469 6.60 -7.09 -1.02
N HIS A 470 7.09 -6.01 -0.39
CA HIS A 470 8.13 -5.15 -0.96
C HIS A 470 9.44 -5.89 -1.23
N LEU A 471 9.86 -6.72 -0.27
CA LEU A 471 11.14 -7.44 -0.30
C LEU A 471 11.05 -8.82 -0.94
N SER A 472 9.87 -9.24 -1.40
CA SER A 472 9.64 -10.56 -2.00
C SER A 472 10.51 -10.86 -3.23
N VAL A 473 10.97 -9.81 -3.93
CA VAL A 473 11.84 -9.91 -5.10
C VAL A 473 13.33 -10.04 -4.75
N GLY A 474 13.71 -9.79 -3.49
CA GLY A 474 15.10 -9.78 -3.05
C GLY A 474 15.67 -11.18 -2.81
N ASP A 475 16.99 -11.27 -2.81
CA ASP A 475 17.71 -12.47 -2.42
C ASP A 475 17.46 -12.76 -0.93
N PRO A 476 16.86 -13.91 -0.57
CA PRO A 476 16.52 -14.22 0.82
C PRO A 476 17.74 -14.29 1.75
N THR A 477 18.94 -14.48 1.20
CA THR A 477 20.20 -14.52 1.96
C THR A 477 20.82 -13.14 2.19
N ASN A 478 20.27 -12.09 1.56
CA ASN A 478 20.81 -10.74 1.59
C ASN A 478 19.69 -9.69 1.78
N LEU A 479 18.71 -10.00 2.63
CA LEU A 479 17.71 -9.04 3.06
C LEU A 479 18.19 -8.31 4.30
N ASN A 480 18.02 -6.98 4.33
CA ASN A 480 18.41 -6.17 5.47
C ASN A 480 17.51 -6.50 6.68
N GLN A 481 18.12 -6.96 7.78
CA GLN A 481 17.43 -7.33 9.02
C GLN A 481 16.57 -6.19 9.59
N ALA A 482 17.06 -4.95 9.55
CA ALA A 482 16.34 -3.78 10.05
C ALA A 482 15.09 -3.44 9.22
N LEU A 483 15.12 -3.67 7.90
CA LEU A 483 13.96 -3.47 7.02
C LEU A 483 12.98 -4.64 7.09
N THR A 484 13.42 -5.77 7.63
CA THR A 484 12.63 -6.98 7.69
C THR A 484 11.97 -7.19 9.07
N GLU A 485 12.55 -6.71 10.16
CA GLU A 485 11.99 -6.89 11.51
C GLU A 485 11.00 -5.79 11.94
N SER A 486 10.53 -4.95 11.01
CA SER A 486 9.51 -3.95 11.29
C SER A 486 8.22 -4.62 11.79
N LEU A 487 7.88 -4.40 13.07
CA LEU A 487 6.71 -4.96 13.76
C LEU A 487 5.35 -4.59 13.11
N LEU A 488 5.35 -3.66 12.15
CA LEU A 488 4.17 -3.14 11.47
C LEU A 488 3.95 -3.75 10.07
N VAL A 489 4.93 -4.45 9.49
CA VAL A 489 4.87 -5.00 8.13
C VAL A 489 5.34 -6.46 8.11
N ARG A 490 4.41 -7.41 7.89
CA ARG A 490 4.76 -8.82 7.69
C ARG A 490 5.30 -9.03 6.28
N GLU A 491 6.61 -8.84 6.10
CA GLU A 491 7.31 -9.18 4.86
C GLU A 491 7.29 -10.70 4.61
N ARG A 492 6.86 -11.11 3.42
CA ARG A 492 6.95 -12.52 2.98
C ARG A 492 8.35 -12.82 2.48
N ARG A 493 8.90 -14.00 2.83
CA ARG A 493 10.31 -14.33 2.57
C ARG A 493 10.54 -15.81 2.33
N GLY A 494 11.76 -16.13 1.88
CA GLY A 494 12.18 -17.52 1.72
C GLY A 494 11.22 -18.29 0.83
N GLU A 495 10.82 -19.49 1.24
CA GLU A 495 9.91 -20.36 0.48
C GLU A 495 8.59 -19.68 0.09
N GLU A 496 8.04 -18.80 0.95
CA GLU A 496 6.78 -18.09 0.67
C GLU A 496 6.83 -17.22 -0.58
N THR A 497 8.02 -16.86 -1.07
CA THR A 497 8.25 -15.95 -2.21
C THR A 497 9.10 -16.57 -3.31
N GLU A 498 9.34 -17.88 -3.23
CA GLU A 498 10.17 -18.59 -4.22
C GLU A 498 9.61 -18.47 -5.63
N GLN A 499 8.28 -18.55 -5.81
CA GLN A 499 7.66 -18.45 -7.12
C GLN A 499 7.88 -17.09 -7.78
N VAL A 500 7.88 -16.00 -7.00
CA VAL A 500 8.22 -14.65 -7.51
C VAL A 500 9.65 -14.64 -8.06
N ARG A 501 10.61 -15.21 -7.33
CA ARG A 501 12.01 -15.26 -7.77
C ARG A 501 12.22 -16.21 -8.96
N ARG A 502 11.53 -17.35 -9.01
CA ARG A 502 11.55 -18.27 -10.15
C ARG A 502 11.02 -17.61 -11.41
N LEU A 503 9.87 -16.93 -11.30
CA LEU A 503 9.33 -16.12 -12.38
C LEU A 503 10.34 -15.05 -12.81
N LEU A 504 10.90 -14.28 -11.86
CA LEU A 504 11.84 -13.20 -12.18
C LEU A 504 13.10 -13.68 -12.90
N LYS A 505 13.61 -14.88 -12.60
CA LYS A 505 14.71 -15.49 -13.38
C LYS A 505 14.32 -15.63 -14.85
N GLY A 506 13.23 -16.36 -15.12
CA GLY A 506 12.78 -16.62 -16.49
C GLY A 506 12.36 -15.36 -17.24
N LEU A 507 11.62 -14.48 -16.58
CA LEU A 507 11.10 -13.25 -17.14
C LEU A 507 12.21 -12.22 -17.42
N ALA A 508 13.14 -12.01 -16.48
CA ALA A 508 14.26 -11.10 -16.72
C ALA A 508 15.16 -11.61 -17.85
N LEU A 509 15.45 -12.92 -17.88
CA LEU A 509 16.19 -13.51 -18.98
C LEU A 509 15.48 -13.27 -20.31
N ALA A 510 14.17 -13.55 -20.37
CA ALA A 510 13.40 -13.37 -21.58
C ALA A 510 13.33 -11.91 -22.05
N PHE A 511 13.22 -10.98 -21.10
CA PHE A 511 13.16 -9.54 -21.36
C PHE A 511 14.51 -9.00 -21.86
N VAL A 512 15.61 -9.32 -21.19
CA VAL A 512 16.97 -8.92 -21.59
C VAL A 512 17.35 -9.55 -22.93
N GLN A 513 16.90 -10.77 -23.23
CA GLN A 513 17.18 -11.40 -24.52
C GLN A 513 16.55 -10.66 -25.72
N GLN A 514 15.55 -9.80 -25.50
CA GLN A 514 14.89 -9.07 -26.60
C GLN A 514 15.78 -8.05 -27.32
N VAL A 515 16.92 -7.64 -26.75
CA VAL A 515 17.93 -6.81 -27.43
C VAL A 515 19.04 -7.63 -28.08
N THR A 516 18.89 -8.95 -28.13
CA THR A 516 19.87 -9.87 -28.70
C THR A 516 19.30 -10.62 -29.91
N LEU A 517 20.14 -11.37 -30.60
CA LEU A 517 19.73 -12.29 -31.66
C LEU A 517 18.84 -13.45 -31.16
N GLN A 518 18.70 -13.66 -29.85
CA GLN A 518 17.82 -14.68 -29.26
C GLN A 518 16.43 -14.13 -28.89
N GLY A 519 16.12 -12.86 -29.19
CA GLY A 519 14.85 -12.22 -28.79
C GLY A 519 13.61 -13.05 -29.17
N ASP A 520 13.50 -13.47 -30.43
CA ASP A 520 12.38 -14.28 -30.92
C ASP A 520 12.25 -15.63 -30.20
N ARG A 521 13.39 -16.25 -29.85
CA ARG A 521 13.43 -17.51 -29.12
C ARG A 521 12.89 -17.39 -27.70
N TYR A 522 13.03 -16.22 -27.08
CA TYR A 522 12.57 -15.96 -25.72
C TYR A 522 11.23 -15.20 -25.65
N LYS A 523 10.72 -14.70 -26.77
CA LYS A 523 9.45 -13.98 -26.87
C LYS A 523 8.25 -14.74 -26.26
N PRO A 524 8.13 -16.09 -26.39
CA PRO A 524 7.01 -16.82 -25.78
C PRO A 524 6.91 -16.69 -24.25
N PHE A 525 8.01 -16.33 -23.57
CA PHE A 525 8.07 -16.16 -22.12
C PHE A 525 7.74 -14.73 -21.66
N LEU A 526 7.38 -13.82 -22.58
CA LEU A 526 6.88 -12.48 -22.28
C LEU A 526 5.36 -12.40 -22.53
N THR A 527 4.63 -13.37 -21.96
CA THR A 527 3.19 -13.52 -22.18
C THR A 527 2.42 -13.66 -20.86
N PRO A 528 1.15 -13.24 -20.80
CA PRO A 528 0.30 -13.46 -19.62
C PRO A 528 0.22 -14.93 -19.21
N ALA A 529 0.15 -15.86 -20.18
CA ALA A 529 0.13 -17.29 -19.92
C ALA A 529 1.39 -17.78 -19.19
N TYR A 530 2.57 -17.27 -19.58
CA TYR A 530 3.83 -17.65 -18.94
C TYR A 530 3.87 -17.21 -17.49
N VAL A 531 3.55 -15.95 -17.25
CA VAL A 531 3.53 -15.38 -15.90
C VAL A 531 2.51 -16.10 -15.02
N GLN A 532 1.31 -16.35 -15.54
CA GLN A 532 0.26 -17.04 -14.80
C GLN A 532 0.63 -18.47 -14.42
N SER A 533 1.43 -19.18 -15.22
CA SER A 533 1.87 -20.55 -14.89
C SER A 533 2.71 -20.68 -13.61
N PHE A 534 3.22 -19.57 -13.07
CA PHE A 534 3.94 -19.55 -11.78
C PHE A 534 3.01 -19.30 -10.58
N SER A 535 1.71 -19.06 -10.83
CA SER A 535 0.76 -18.75 -9.76
C SER A 535 0.61 -19.93 -8.80
N SER A 536 0.50 -19.62 -7.52
CA SER A 536 0.13 -20.55 -6.45
C SER A 536 -1.10 -20.01 -5.70
N PRO A 537 -1.77 -20.82 -4.87
CA PRO A 537 -2.92 -20.36 -4.09
C PRO A 537 -2.64 -19.12 -3.22
N ASP A 538 -1.39 -18.95 -2.80
CA ASP A 538 -0.94 -17.85 -1.94
C ASP A 538 -0.28 -16.69 -2.68
N LEU A 539 0.12 -16.91 -3.93
CA LEU A 539 0.78 -15.93 -4.80
C LEU A 539 0.26 -16.03 -6.22
N GLN A 540 -0.71 -15.19 -6.57
CA GLN A 540 -1.23 -15.11 -7.93
C GLN A 540 -0.34 -14.17 -8.74
N LEU A 541 0.18 -14.64 -9.87
CA LEU A 541 1.06 -13.88 -10.75
C LEU A 541 0.30 -13.58 -12.03
N ARG A 542 0.17 -12.31 -12.39
CA ARG A 542 -0.51 -11.88 -13.62
C ARG A 542 0.36 -10.92 -14.39
N MET A 543 0.09 -10.82 -15.69
CA MET A 543 0.79 -9.89 -16.56
C MET A 543 -0.16 -9.31 -17.58
N THR A 544 0.04 -8.04 -17.87
CA THR A 544 -0.64 -7.35 -18.97
C THR A 544 0.29 -6.33 -19.63
N THR A 545 -0.08 -5.89 -20.82
CA THR A 545 0.55 -4.74 -21.49
C THR A 545 -0.28 -3.47 -21.32
N GLN A 546 -1.54 -3.59 -20.91
CA GLN A 546 -2.46 -2.48 -20.65
C GLN A 546 -3.45 -2.89 -19.56
N LEU A 547 -3.73 -2.00 -18.61
CA LEU A 547 -4.77 -2.25 -17.62
C LEU A 547 -6.15 -2.11 -18.27
N PRO A 548 -7.13 -2.98 -17.92
CA PRO A 548 -8.52 -2.81 -18.36
C PRO A 548 -9.08 -1.45 -17.94
N ASP A 549 -9.95 -0.87 -18.77
CA ASP A 549 -10.52 0.47 -18.51
C ASP A 549 -11.34 0.49 -17.22
N THR A 550 -12.00 -0.63 -16.87
CA THR A 550 -12.72 -0.83 -15.59
C THR A 550 -11.78 -0.64 -14.40
N LEU A 551 -10.61 -1.27 -14.44
CA LEU A 551 -9.60 -1.14 -13.40
C LEU A 551 -8.99 0.26 -13.36
N VAL A 552 -8.73 0.88 -14.52
CA VAL A 552 -8.22 2.27 -14.58
C VAL A 552 -9.22 3.25 -13.96
N ALA A 553 -10.51 3.11 -14.26
CA ALA A 553 -11.57 3.91 -13.66
C ALA A 553 -11.61 3.72 -12.14
N TRP A 554 -11.55 2.48 -11.66
CA TRP A 554 -11.51 2.16 -10.24
C TRP A 554 -10.31 2.82 -9.54
N LEU A 555 -9.10 2.68 -10.11
CA LEU A 555 -7.86 3.25 -9.54
C LEU A 555 -7.93 4.78 -9.41
N ASN A 556 -8.51 5.46 -10.41
CA ASN A 556 -8.65 6.93 -10.39
C ASN A 556 -9.65 7.38 -9.31
N GLN A 557 -10.71 6.62 -9.07
CA GLN A 557 -11.68 6.89 -7.99
C GLN A 557 -11.08 6.64 -6.61
N THR A 558 -10.19 5.64 -6.46
CA THR A 558 -9.59 5.31 -5.15
C THR A 558 -8.58 6.35 -4.66
N VAL A 559 -8.00 7.15 -5.57
CA VAL A 559 -6.93 8.12 -5.26
C VAL A 559 -7.43 9.57 -5.29
N SER A 560 -8.61 9.82 -5.83
CA SER A 560 -9.25 11.12 -5.76
C SER A 560 -9.84 11.32 -4.35
N PRO A 561 -9.55 12.44 -3.65
CA PRO A 561 -10.31 12.75 -2.44
C PRO A 561 -11.81 12.84 -2.82
N PRO A 562 -12.74 12.44 -1.93
CA PRO A 562 -14.15 12.68 -2.19
C PRO A 562 -14.33 14.17 -2.49
N GLU A 563 -14.97 14.50 -3.61
CA GLU A 563 -15.37 15.87 -3.89
C GLU A 563 -16.08 16.39 -2.64
N GLN A 564 -15.52 17.45 -2.02
CA GLN A 564 -16.26 18.14 -0.99
C GLN A 564 -17.61 18.52 -1.61
N PRO A 565 -18.76 18.18 -0.99
CA PRO A 565 -20.04 18.58 -1.52
C PRO A 565 -19.98 20.09 -1.75
N ALA A 566 -20.27 20.50 -2.98
CA ALA A 566 -20.20 21.88 -3.43
C ALA A 566 -20.77 22.79 -2.33
N THR A 567 -19.92 23.67 -1.78
CA THR A 567 -20.38 24.71 -0.87
C THR A 567 -21.38 25.56 -1.65
N LEU A 568 -22.67 25.35 -1.40
CA LEU A 568 -23.72 26.23 -1.87
C LEU A 568 -23.43 27.64 -1.33
N PRO A 569 -23.50 28.69 -2.16
CA PRO A 569 -23.15 30.02 -1.73
C PRO A 569 -24.22 30.56 -0.77
N LEU A 570 -23.73 31.05 0.38
CA LEU A 570 -24.23 32.18 1.17
C LEU A 570 -25.73 32.22 1.55
N TYR A 571 -25.97 32.06 2.86
CA TYR A 571 -26.80 33.04 3.59
C TYR A 571 -25.94 33.69 4.68
N SER A 572 -25.40 34.86 4.35
CA SER A 572 -24.87 35.82 5.31
C SER A 572 -26.02 36.66 5.87
N THR A 573 -26.66 36.20 6.94
CA THR A 573 -27.49 37.06 7.79
C THR A 573 -27.54 36.49 9.19
N LEU A 574 -26.74 37.04 10.09
CA LEU A 574 -27.23 37.72 11.31
C LEU A 574 -26.03 38.10 12.17
N SER A 575 -25.77 39.40 12.19
CA SER A 575 -25.09 40.08 13.27
C SER A 575 -25.80 39.78 14.59
N GLN A 576 -25.06 39.36 15.62
CA GLN A 576 -25.16 40.02 16.91
C GLN A 576 -23.94 39.72 17.77
N GLN A 577 -23.30 40.80 18.18
CA GLN A 577 -22.34 40.85 19.26
C GLN A 577 -22.92 40.19 20.52
N SER A 578 -22.18 39.27 21.11
CA SER A 578 -22.21 39.07 22.55
C SER A 578 -20.77 39.14 23.06
N GLN A 579 -20.44 40.33 23.57
CA GLN A 579 -19.29 40.56 24.43
C GLN A 579 -19.42 39.65 25.66
N PHE A 580 -18.50 38.69 25.82
CA PHE A 580 -18.30 38.06 27.12
C PHE A 580 -17.29 38.88 27.92
N HIS A 581 -17.81 39.66 28.87
CA HIS A 581 -17.04 40.15 30.00
C HIS A 581 -16.77 38.99 30.96
N CYS A 582 -15.54 38.49 31.00
CA CYS A 582 -15.04 37.70 32.13
C CYS A 582 -14.30 38.62 33.10
N GLN A 583 -14.92 38.93 34.24
CA GLN A 583 -14.24 39.41 35.46
C GLN A 583 -14.14 38.25 36.45
N GLY A 584 -12.92 37.92 36.90
CA GLY A 584 -12.70 36.99 38.02
C GLY A 584 -11.69 35.88 37.77
N TRP A 585 -11.24 35.26 38.87
CA TRP A 585 -10.09 34.35 39.01
C TRP A 585 -10.23 32.96 38.35
N ALA A 586 -10.85 32.87 37.17
CA ALA A 586 -11.07 31.60 36.46
C ALA A 586 -10.46 31.55 35.04
N CYS A 587 -9.46 32.41 34.75
CA CYS A 587 -8.62 32.31 33.56
C CYS A 587 -7.16 31.98 33.94
N LEU A 588 -6.92 30.74 34.35
CA LEU A 588 -5.61 30.07 34.48
C LEU A 588 -5.98 28.58 34.41
N VAL A 589 -5.94 27.90 33.26
CA VAL A 589 -4.75 27.29 32.66
C VAL A 589 -4.98 27.14 31.15
N SER A 590 -4.57 28.13 30.38
CA SER A 590 -4.39 27.99 28.93
C SER A 590 -3.00 28.53 28.60
N GLY A 591 -2.08 27.63 28.25
CA GLY A 591 -0.75 27.98 27.78
C GLY A 591 0.37 27.41 28.65
N LEU A 592 0.71 26.14 28.43
CA LEU A 592 2.06 25.69 28.07
C LEU A 592 2.06 24.15 27.91
N PRO A 593 2.85 23.59 26.97
CA PRO A 593 2.92 22.17 26.69
C PRO A 593 3.87 21.47 27.66
N LEU A 594 3.51 20.30 28.18
CA LEU A 594 4.49 19.42 28.80
C LEU A 594 4.32 17.98 28.32
N VAL A 595 5.32 17.55 27.56
CA VAL A 595 5.59 16.17 27.15
C VAL A 595 6.09 15.39 28.37
N MET A 596 5.54 14.20 28.61
CA MET A 596 6.30 13.04 29.10
C MET A 596 5.54 11.72 28.88
N PHE A 597 6.07 10.89 28.00
CA PHE A 597 5.81 9.46 27.92
C PHE A 597 6.75 8.73 28.88
N ILE A 598 6.25 7.81 29.72
CA ILE A 598 6.98 6.61 30.16
C ILE A 598 5.98 5.45 30.27
N LEU A 599 6.15 4.42 29.43
CA LEU A 599 5.73 3.03 29.66
C LEU A 599 7.00 2.22 30.03
N PRO A 600 6.93 0.91 30.37
CA PRO A 600 6.28 0.27 31.50
C PRO A 600 7.29 -0.56 32.36
N GLY A 601 6.97 -0.80 33.63
CA GLY A 601 7.57 -1.91 34.41
C GLY A 601 8.48 -1.54 35.58
N SER A 602 7.90 -1.40 36.78
CA SER A 602 8.46 -1.93 38.04
C SER A 602 7.47 -1.77 39.20
N VAL A 603 7.37 -2.85 39.97
CA VAL A 603 6.49 -3.18 41.12
C VAL A 603 6.51 -2.11 42.24
N PRO A 604 5.41 -1.93 43.03
CA PRO A 604 5.32 -0.88 44.05
C PRO A 604 5.93 -1.31 45.39
N LEU A 605 6.55 -0.36 46.10
CA LEU A 605 6.76 -0.46 47.54
C LEU A 605 6.90 0.91 48.21
N ALA A 606 6.08 1.08 49.25
CA ALA A 606 6.23 1.90 50.44
C ALA A 606 6.09 3.45 50.36
N THR A 607 4.92 3.89 50.82
CA THR A 607 4.64 5.15 51.52
C THR A 607 5.50 5.27 52.80
N VAL A 608 5.98 6.48 53.14
CA VAL A 608 6.00 7.12 54.49
C VAL A 608 6.93 8.37 54.50
N HIS A 609 6.27 9.53 54.52
CA HIS A 609 6.44 10.68 55.43
C HIS A 609 7.79 11.43 55.72
N LEU A 610 7.64 12.76 55.65
CA LEU A 610 8.15 13.86 56.51
C LEU A 610 9.35 14.73 56.05
N LEU A 611 8.99 15.99 55.75
CA LEU A 611 9.54 17.25 56.28
C LEU A 611 11.01 17.65 56.00
N ARG A 612 11.20 18.75 55.25
CA ARG A 612 11.45 20.12 55.79
C ARG A 612 12.08 21.06 54.73
N ARG A 613 11.32 22.12 54.42
CA ARG A 613 11.73 23.55 54.34
C ARG A 613 13.24 23.86 54.33
N ARG A 614 13.67 24.66 53.32
CA ARG A 614 14.17 26.04 53.48
C ARG A 614 14.47 26.73 52.13
N HIS A 615 13.81 27.87 51.93
CA HIS A 615 14.13 28.98 51.01
C HIS A 615 15.25 29.87 51.63
N PRO A 616 15.68 30.99 51.02
CA PRO A 616 16.46 31.13 49.78
C PRO A 616 17.66 32.09 50.00
N LEU A 617 18.54 32.31 49.02
CA LEU A 617 19.39 33.52 49.02
C LEU A 617 19.51 34.11 47.62
N GLN A 618 19.09 35.37 47.54
CA GLN A 618 19.28 36.34 46.46
C GLN A 618 20.77 36.61 46.19
N LEU A 619 21.11 37.16 45.03
CA LEU A 619 21.92 38.39 44.90
C LEU A 619 21.99 38.89 43.44
N ARG A 620 21.48 40.12 43.25
CA ARG A 620 21.98 41.24 42.42
C ARG A 620 22.04 41.16 40.88
N ALA A 621 21.17 41.99 40.26
CA ALA A 621 21.49 42.82 39.09
C ALA A 621 22.40 44.01 39.50
N PRO A 622 23.08 44.72 38.56
CA PRO A 622 22.46 45.92 37.96
C PRO A 622 22.87 46.30 36.50
N TRP A 623 21.91 46.78 35.67
CA TRP A 623 21.83 48.14 35.04
C TRP A 623 22.53 48.26 33.65
N GLU A 624 22.14 49.05 32.63
CA GLU A 624 21.02 49.95 32.32
C GLU A 624 21.12 50.38 30.82
N LYS A 625 19.99 50.37 30.08
CA LYS A 625 19.40 51.42 29.16
C LYS A 625 20.19 51.99 27.94
N PRO A 626 19.57 52.83 27.07
CA PRO A 626 18.25 52.76 26.37
C PRO A 626 18.32 53.18 24.87
N CYS A 627 17.24 53.05 24.09
CA CYS A 627 16.83 54.02 23.05
C CYS A 627 15.42 53.71 22.50
N GLN A 628 14.49 54.65 22.71
CA GLN A 628 13.26 54.92 21.93
C GLN A 628 13.53 56.21 21.08
N PRO A 629 12.62 56.78 20.24
CA PRO A 629 11.28 56.36 19.75
C PRO A 629 11.08 56.46 18.20
N ALA A 630 9.93 55.93 17.72
CA ALA A 630 8.90 56.38 16.71
C ALA A 630 9.26 57.34 15.52
N PRO A 631 8.40 57.55 14.48
CA PRO A 631 6.97 57.19 14.35
C PRO A 631 6.44 56.73 12.95
N GLU A 632 5.13 56.42 12.96
CA GLU A 632 4.12 56.45 11.87
C GLU A 632 4.16 57.81 11.09
N GLU A 633 3.56 58.07 9.93
CA GLU A 633 2.32 57.63 9.25
C GLU A 633 2.26 58.27 7.83
N GLU A 634 1.14 58.09 7.11
CA GLU A 634 0.65 58.77 5.88
C GLU A 634 1.21 58.30 4.51
N GLN A 635 0.46 57.73 3.54
CA GLN A 635 -0.83 58.04 2.86
C GLN A 635 -0.63 58.81 1.53
N GLU A 636 -1.41 58.40 0.51
CA GLU A 636 -1.71 59.00 -0.80
C GLU A 636 -0.96 58.57 -2.09
N ASP A 637 -1.79 57.99 -2.99
CA ASP A 637 -1.98 58.20 -4.44
C ASP A 637 -0.81 58.31 -5.43
N GLY A 638 -0.93 57.50 -6.51
CA GLY A 638 -0.17 57.58 -7.75
C GLY A 638 -0.16 56.29 -8.56
#